data_AF-A0A8K9UJZ8-F1
#
_entry.id   AF-A0A8K9UJZ8-F1
#
_cell.length_a   1.000
_cell.length_b   1.000
_cell.length_c   1.000
_cell.angle_alpha   90.00
_cell.angle_beta   90.00
_cell.angle_gamma   90.00
#
_symmetry.space_group_name_H-M   'P 1'
#
loop_
_entity.id
_entity.type
_entity.pdbx_description
1 polymer ?
#
loop_
_entity_poly.entity_id
_entity_poly.type
_entity_poly.pdbx_seq_one_letter_code
_entity_poly.pdbx_strand_id
1 'polypeptide(L)'
;MSKKWPGGSGGAGGRGKMERADTLAALQAANEDLRAKLTDIQIELQQEKSKVSKLEREKSHEVRHEQHKSTVVVTELKAKLHEEKTKELLGLRETLLRTHELELMRVIKIKDGEIQRLQALVNALRDGSTDKVKTALFAEAREEARRGFEGERSRLQQEIYELKGMKRQMEEALNLAVQADKTKAAEIRSVYHVHQEEITRIKRECEREIRRLMDEIKVKDRACCVLGKELGVQAGHTQRLQLQKEAVDEQLAQIRSREAGAGGHLHSPKRDAPYPSGAGDTSESLEQQLDEKDARRFQLKIAELSAVIRKLEDRNALLSEERNELLKRLREAESQFMPLLDKNKRLSRKNEELAHAFRRMENKLRFITEENMEMREKVATKRRPSSLNDLDQSQEEREIEFLRLQVLEQQNIIDDLSKALETAGYVKSVIERDMLLRYRRQGSIGRKKAIRPCKPVVETFFGYDEEASIDSDGSSISFHTDRTPCTPDDDLEEGMIREETEMRFHQLTMEYQALQRAYALLQEQVGGTFDAEKEVKTREQLQAELILYQTRIQDLECVLSQQGQDMKWIEEKQALYQRNQELIEKIKHMETEESRLKNEFQDARDQNELLEFRILELEVRARPFDPSQQLLSRAPPPSSILSNLYQFSLDLNLSNEEQVVAIHARTVLTLAERVVIFSTTYISKGCFKIFVCLNASLHVFSKQKGYLDEELDYRKQSMAQAHKRILELEAMLFDTLQQDAGAKMSEMLSDDERETLRRAVEQWKRGVMMELRERDSQILRERMDMLQHSQQVRGWSWERMELVLRMELDEDGAGRGWSW
;
A
#
# COMPACT_ATOMS: atom_id res chain seq x y z
N MET A 1 -45.83 -28.13 45.82
CA MET A 1 -45.66 -29.25 46.77
C MET A 1 -44.85 -28.78 47.97
N SER A 2 -45.43 -28.79 49.17
CA SER A 2 -44.65 -29.11 50.37
C SER A 2 -45.57 -29.70 51.44
N LYS A 3 -45.08 -30.81 52.00
CA LYS A 3 -45.75 -31.73 52.92
C LYS A 3 -45.83 -31.15 54.34
N LYS A 4 -46.81 -31.67 55.08
CA LYS A 4 -47.01 -31.55 56.53
C LYS A 4 -45.91 -32.25 57.35
N TRP A 5 -45.46 -31.57 58.44
CA TRP A 5 -45.32 -31.94 59.89
C TRP A 5 -44.83 -33.35 60.32
N PRO A 6 -44.36 -33.66 61.58
CA PRO A 6 -44.49 -32.92 62.87
C PRO A 6 -43.31 -33.01 63.90
N GLY A 7 -43.46 -32.29 65.05
CA GLY A 7 -43.27 -32.88 66.40
C GLY A 7 -42.06 -32.47 67.26
N GLY A 8 -42.32 -31.92 68.48
CA GLY A 8 -41.35 -31.89 69.60
C GLY A 8 -41.60 -30.79 70.64
N SER A 9 -42.08 -31.15 71.84
CA SER A 9 -42.52 -30.28 72.94
C SER A 9 -41.41 -29.75 73.86
N GLY A 10 -41.70 -28.69 74.64
CA GLY A 10 -41.05 -28.45 75.95
C GLY A 10 -41.10 -26.98 76.40
N GLY A 11 -41.84 -26.68 77.46
CA GLY A 11 -42.13 -25.31 77.91
C GLY A 11 -41.15 -24.67 78.90
N ALA A 12 -41.28 -23.35 79.09
CA ALA A 12 -41.18 -22.60 80.35
C ALA A 12 -41.04 -21.07 80.10
N GLY A 13 -41.66 -20.23 80.95
CA GLY A 13 -41.13 -18.89 81.28
C GLY A 13 -41.81 -17.65 80.65
N GLY A 14 -42.89 -17.17 81.27
CA GLY A 14 -43.68 -15.99 80.87
C GLY A 14 -43.14 -14.61 81.26
N ARG A 15 -41.88 -14.26 80.94
CA ARG A 15 -41.40 -12.85 81.04
C ARG A 15 -40.75 -12.27 79.77
N GLY A 16 -40.49 -13.07 78.73
CA GLY A 16 -39.97 -12.61 77.43
C GLY A 16 -41.05 -12.33 76.37
N LYS A 17 -42.34 -12.26 76.72
CA LYS A 17 -43.45 -12.13 75.76
C LYS A 17 -43.69 -10.71 75.26
N MET A 18 -43.44 -9.69 76.07
CA MET A 18 -43.70 -8.28 75.69
C MET A 18 -42.56 -7.71 74.84
N GLU A 19 -41.31 -7.96 75.24
CA GLU A 19 -40.11 -7.58 74.47
C GLU A 19 -40.02 -8.31 73.12
N ARG A 20 -40.50 -9.57 73.05
CA ARG A 20 -40.68 -10.30 71.77
C ARG A 20 -41.82 -9.73 70.92
N ALA A 21 -42.87 -9.19 71.51
CA ALA A 21 -43.97 -8.59 70.76
C ALA A 21 -43.56 -7.25 70.14
N ASP A 22 -42.85 -6.41 70.88
CA ASP A 22 -42.36 -5.11 70.40
C ASP A 22 -41.27 -5.26 69.32
N THR A 23 -40.37 -6.23 69.48
CA THR A 23 -39.38 -6.57 68.45
C THR A 23 -40.02 -7.18 67.20
N LEU A 24 -41.08 -7.99 67.34
CA LEU A 24 -41.86 -8.48 66.20
C LEU A 24 -42.61 -7.35 65.48
N ALA A 25 -43.17 -6.38 66.20
CA ALA A 25 -43.84 -5.22 65.61
C ALA A 25 -42.85 -4.32 64.85
N ALA A 26 -41.66 -4.06 65.40
CA ALA A 26 -40.60 -3.31 64.72
C ALA A 26 -40.09 -4.01 63.45
N LEU A 27 -39.94 -5.34 63.49
CA LEU A 27 -39.58 -6.14 62.32
C LEU A 27 -40.70 -6.17 61.26
N GLN A 28 -41.96 -6.09 61.69
CA GLN A 28 -43.10 -6.01 60.79
C GLN A 28 -43.16 -4.64 60.09
N ALA A 29 -42.97 -3.55 60.83
CA ALA A 29 -42.85 -2.20 60.28
C ALA A 29 -41.67 -2.07 59.31
N ALA A 30 -40.49 -2.61 59.68
CA ALA A 30 -39.33 -2.62 58.79
C ALA A 30 -39.57 -3.44 57.51
N ASN A 31 -40.33 -4.54 57.59
CA ASN A 31 -40.73 -5.31 56.40
C ASN A 31 -41.74 -4.57 55.53
N GLU A 32 -42.67 -3.83 56.13
CA GLU A 32 -43.63 -2.98 55.41
C GLU A 32 -42.91 -1.84 54.69
N ASP A 33 -41.95 -1.18 55.35
CA ASP A 33 -41.08 -0.17 54.75
C ASP A 33 -40.22 -0.74 53.61
N LEU A 34 -39.65 -1.94 53.77
CA LEU A 34 -38.89 -2.59 52.71
C LEU A 34 -39.77 -2.96 51.51
N ARG A 35 -41.03 -3.36 51.75
CA ARG A 35 -42.00 -3.62 50.68
C ARG A 35 -42.39 -2.33 49.96
N ALA A 36 -42.62 -1.23 50.68
CA ALA A 36 -42.90 0.08 50.09
C ALA A 36 -41.72 0.59 49.23
N LYS A 37 -40.49 0.48 49.75
CA LYS A 37 -39.27 0.82 48.99
C LYS A 37 -39.11 -0.06 47.74
N LEU A 38 -39.42 -1.35 47.84
CA LEU A 38 -39.36 -2.25 46.69
C LEU A 38 -40.39 -1.85 45.61
N THR A 39 -41.60 -1.45 46.01
CA THR A 39 -42.62 -0.96 45.06
C THR A 39 -42.22 0.36 44.42
N ASP A 40 -41.63 1.28 45.18
CA ASP A 40 -41.14 2.56 44.65
C ASP A 40 -40.03 2.34 43.64
N ILE A 41 -39.05 1.49 43.96
CA ILE A 41 -37.97 1.11 43.04
C ILE A 41 -38.54 0.42 41.78
N GLN A 42 -39.57 -0.40 41.90
CA GLN A 42 -40.22 -1.03 40.75
C GLN A 42 -40.93 0.00 39.85
N ILE A 43 -41.58 1.00 40.44
CA ILE A 43 -42.23 2.10 39.70
C ILE A 43 -41.16 2.95 39.00
N GLU A 44 -40.10 3.35 39.70
CA GLU A 44 -38.99 4.11 39.14
C GLU A 44 -38.33 3.37 37.97
N LEU A 45 -38.05 2.06 38.14
CA LEU A 45 -37.51 1.24 37.07
C LEU A 45 -38.43 1.19 35.85
N GLN A 46 -39.75 1.12 36.05
CA GLN A 46 -40.72 1.10 34.96
C GLN A 46 -40.82 2.46 34.25
N GLN A 47 -40.70 3.55 35.00
CA GLN A 47 -40.61 4.90 34.44
C GLN A 47 -39.31 5.08 33.63
N GLU A 48 -38.17 4.63 34.16
CA GLU A 48 -36.88 4.68 33.45
C GLU A 48 -36.90 3.83 32.17
N LYS A 49 -37.46 2.61 32.20
CA LYS A 49 -37.68 1.81 30.98
C LYS A 49 -38.51 2.55 29.93
N SER A 50 -39.54 3.28 30.36
CA SER A 50 -40.39 4.07 29.47
C SER A 50 -39.65 5.25 28.87
N LYS A 51 -38.81 5.94 29.66
CA LYS A 51 -37.93 7.03 29.19
C LYS A 51 -36.88 6.52 28.19
N VAL A 52 -36.20 5.42 28.49
CA VAL A 52 -35.24 4.77 27.59
C VAL A 52 -35.91 4.40 26.26
N SER A 53 -37.08 3.76 26.31
CA SER A 53 -37.83 3.41 25.10
C SER A 53 -38.24 4.64 24.28
N LYS A 54 -38.56 5.77 24.91
CA LYS A 54 -38.86 7.03 24.22
C LYS A 54 -37.61 7.60 23.54
N LEU A 55 -36.49 7.67 24.27
CA LEU A 55 -35.20 8.12 23.74
C LEU A 55 -34.70 7.25 22.59
N GLU A 56 -34.88 5.93 22.65
CA GLU A 56 -34.53 5.02 21.56
C GLU A 56 -35.33 5.31 20.28
N ARG A 57 -36.62 5.62 20.40
CA ARG A 57 -37.47 6.01 19.25
C ARG A 57 -37.04 7.36 18.69
N GLU A 58 -36.80 8.34 19.54
CA GLU A 58 -36.33 9.68 19.13
C GLU A 58 -34.98 9.58 18.42
N LYS A 59 -34.03 8.82 18.96
CA LYS A 59 -32.72 8.59 18.34
C LYS A 59 -32.83 7.84 17.02
N SER A 60 -33.70 6.84 16.95
CA SER A 60 -33.97 6.11 15.71
C SER A 60 -34.56 7.03 14.62
N HIS A 61 -35.43 7.96 15.00
CA HIS A 61 -36.00 8.95 14.08
C HIS A 61 -34.94 9.97 13.62
N GLU A 62 -34.09 10.44 14.53
CA GLU A 62 -32.98 11.35 14.22
C GLU A 62 -31.99 10.72 13.22
N VAL A 63 -31.60 9.46 13.42
CA VAL A 63 -30.73 8.72 12.49
C VAL A 63 -31.36 8.59 11.11
N ARG A 64 -32.66 8.27 11.03
CA ARG A 64 -33.38 8.17 9.74
C ARG A 64 -33.45 9.52 9.03
N HIS A 65 -33.68 10.60 9.77
CA HIS A 65 -33.74 11.95 9.23
C HIS A 65 -32.38 12.41 8.68
N GLU A 66 -31.30 12.16 9.41
CA GLU A 66 -29.93 12.44 8.95
C GLU A 66 -29.54 11.57 7.74
N GLN A 67 -29.96 10.30 7.71
CA GLN A 67 -29.79 9.43 6.55
C GLN A 67 -30.54 9.95 5.31
N HIS A 68 -31.76 10.45 5.49
CA HIS A 68 -32.53 11.06 4.40
C HIS A 68 -31.86 12.32 3.87
N LYS A 69 -31.41 13.23 4.74
CA LYS A 69 -30.62 14.41 4.35
C LYS A 69 -29.37 14.03 3.56
N SER A 70 -28.60 13.06 4.06
CA SER A 70 -27.40 12.58 3.38
C SER A 70 -27.74 12.01 1.99
N THR A 71 -28.84 11.26 1.88
CA THR A 71 -29.32 10.73 0.59
C THR A 71 -29.67 11.84 -0.38
N VAL A 72 -30.40 12.88 0.06
CA VAL A 72 -30.77 14.04 -0.77
C VAL A 72 -29.52 14.75 -1.28
N VAL A 73 -28.56 15.06 -0.40
CA VAL A 73 -27.29 15.70 -0.79
C VAL A 73 -26.53 14.86 -1.81
N VAL A 74 -26.46 13.53 -1.61
CA VAL A 74 -25.81 12.63 -2.57
C VAL A 74 -26.54 12.63 -3.91
N THR A 75 -27.87 12.66 -3.93
CA THR A 75 -28.63 12.75 -5.19
C THR A 75 -28.45 14.08 -5.90
N GLU A 76 -28.43 15.20 -5.17
CA GLU A 76 -28.16 16.53 -5.73
C GLU A 76 -26.75 16.63 -6.30
N LEU A 77 -25.75 16.10 -5.60
CA LEU A 77 -24.37 16.06 -6.09
C LEU A 77 -24.23 15.19 -7.34
N LYS A 78 -24.93 14.04 -7.39
CA LYS A 78 -24.98 13.20 -8.60
C LYS A 78 -25.65 13.94 -9.77
N ALA A 79 -26.73 14.67 -9.53
CA ALA A 79 -27.42 15.45 -10.55
C ALA A 79 -26.54 16.59 -11.07
N LYS A 80 -25.88 17.34 -10.18
CA LYS A 80 -24.93 18.41 -10.54
C LYS A 80 -23.75 17.87 -11.34
N LEU A 81 -23.16 16.75 -10.91
CA LEU A 81 -22.08 16.10 -11.65
C LEU A 81 -22.53 15.65 -13.04
N HIS A 82 -23.75 15.13 -13.17
CA HIS A 82 -24.31 14.77 -14.47
C HIS A 82 -24.52 16.01 -15.35
N GLU A 83 -25.04 17.11 -14.77
CA GLU A 83 -25.24 18.38 -15.48
C GLU A 83 -23.92 18.97 -15.97
N GLU A 84 -22.90 19.03 -15.11
CA GLU A 84 -21.54 19.46 -15.45
C GLU A 84 -20.93 18.59 -16.56
N LYS A 85 -21.02 17.26 -16.43
CA LYS A 85 -20.58 16.33 -17.47
C LYS A 85 -21.29 16.57 -18.80
N THR A 86 -22.60 16.83 -18.80
CA THR A 86 -23.32 17.15 -20.04
C THR A 86 -22.92 18.49 -20.63
N LYS A 87 -22.66 19.51 -19.80
CA LYS A 87 -22.17 20.82 -20.26
C LYS A 87 -20.76 20.71 -20.87
N GLU A 88 -19.87 19.96 -20.23
CA GLU A 88 -18.53 19.68 -20.76
C GLU A 88 -18.60 18.92 -22.08
N LEU A 89 -19.42 17.87 -22.17
CA LEU A 89 -19.62 17.12 -23.42
C LEU A 89 -20.18 18.00 -24.54
N LEU A 90 -21.13 18.89 -24.24
CA LEU A 90 -21.64 19.86 -25.22
C LEU A 90 -20.56 20.85 -25.64
N GLY A 91 -19.75 21.36 -24.72
CA GLY A 91 -18.61 22.23 -25.02
C GLY A 91 -17.55 21.55 -25.89
N LEU A 92 -17.22 20.29 -25.61
CA LEU A 92 -16.32 19.48 -26.42
C LEU A 92 -16.90 19.21 -27.82
N ARG A 93 -18.21 18.95 -27.91
CA ARG A 93 -18.89 18.78 -29.20
C ARG A 93 -18.87 20.06 -30.04
N GLU A 94 -19.15 21.21 -29.42
CA GLU A 94 -19.11 22.50 -30.12
C GLU A 94 -17.71 22.89 -30.58
N THR A 95 -16.71 22.68 -29.74
CA THR A 95 -15.31 22.93 -30.12
C THR A 95 -14.88 22.03 -31.27
N LEU A 96 -15.23 20.74 -31.23
CA LEU A 96 -14.96 19.82 -32.32
C LEU A 96 -15.67 20.23 -33.62
N LEU A 97 -16.95 20.63 -33.55
CA LEU A 97 -17.68 21.15 -34.72
C LEU A 97 -17.02 22.40 -35.29
N ARG A 98 -16.63 23.37 -34.46
CA ARG A 98 -15.92 24.58 -34.91
C ARG A 98 -14.57 24.23 -35.55
N THR A 99 -13.82 23.29 -35.00
CA THR A 99 -12.55 22.84 -35.61
C THR A 99 -12.79 22.17 -36.96
N HIS A 100 -13.84 21.35 -37.08
CA HIS A 100 -14.19 20.71 -38.33
C HIS A 100 -14.63 21.73 -39.40
N GLU A 101 -15.44 22.72 -39.04
CA GLU A 101 -15.82 23.83 -39.93
C GLU A 101 -14.60 24.64 -40.40
N LEU A 102 -13.66 24.93 -39.51
CA LEU A 102 -12.42 25.61 -39.87
C LEU A 102 -11.54 24.78 -40.82
N GLU A 103 -11.47 23.46 -40.61
CA GLU A 103 -10.73 22.56 -41.49
C GLU A 103 -11.40 22.43 -42.86
N LEU A 104 -12.74 22.34 -42.91
CA LEU A 104 -13.49 22.38 -44.16
C LEU A 104 -13.20 23.67 -44.94
N MET A 105 -13.21 24.82 -44.27
CA MET A 105 -12.88 26.10 -44.91
C MET A 105 -11.43 26.16 -45.40
N ARG A 106 -10.50 25.54 -44.68
CA ARG A 106 -9.09 25.41 -45.11
C ARG A 106 -8.98 24.52 -46.35
N VAL A 107 -9.64 23.36 -46.36
CA VAL A 107 -9.65 22.42 -47.49
C VAL A 107 -10.29 23.06 -48.72
N ILE A 108 -11.41 23.77 -48.56
CA ILE A 108 -12.05 24.54 -49.66
C ILE A 108 -11.06 25.53 -50.25
N LYS A 109 -10.37 26.33 -49.42
CA LYS A 109 -9.35 27.28 -49.92
C LYS A 109 -8.21 26.62 -50.69
N ILE A 110 -7.73 25.46 -50.21
CA ILE A 110 -6.68 24.70 -50.90
C ILE A 110 -7.20 24.22 -52.27
N LYS A 111 -8.41 23.66 -52.30
CA LYS A 111 -9.03 23.14 -53.52
C LYS A 111 -9.35 24.24 -54.52
N ASP A 112 -9.85 25.40 -54.07
CA ASP A 112 -10.06 26.57 -54.93
C ASP A 112 -8.74 27.06 -55.53
N GLY A 113 -7.65 27.08 -54.74
CA GLY A 113 -6.31 27.41 -55.24
C GLY A 113 -5.80 26.41 -56.28
N GLU A 114 -6.02 25.12 -56.07
CA GLU A 114 -5.66 24.05 -57.01
C GLU A 114 -6.47 24.11 -58.30
N ILE A 115 -7.78 24.41 -58.20
CA ILE A 115 -8.67 24.65 -59.36
C ILE A 115 -8.16 25.84 -60.18
N GLN A 116 -7.84 26.96 -59.54
CA GLN A 116 -7.29 28.14 -60.22
C GLN A 116 -5.95 27.83 -60.90
N ARG A 117 -5.07 27.06 -60.24
CA ARG A 117 -3.79 26.61 -60.80
C ARG A 117 -3.98 25.73 -62.04
N LEU A 118 -4.85 24.72 -61.94
CA LEU A 118 -5.16 23.83 -63.07
C LEU A 118 -5.80 24.58 -64.22
N GLN A 119 -6.69 25.53 -63.94
CA GLN A 119 -7.28 26.41 -64.96
C GLN A 119 -6.21 27.27 -65.65
N ALA A 120 -5.24 27.81 -64.91
CA ALA A 120 -4.11 28.55 -65.50
C ALA A 120 -3.24 27.67 -66.40
N LEU A 121 -2.97 26.42 -66.00
CA LEU A 121 -2.20 25.46 -66.78
C LEU A 121 -2.94 25.04 -68.06
N VAL A 122 -4.25 24.80 -67.98
CA VAL A 122 -5.11 24.49 -69.13
C VAL A 122 -5.12 25.65 -70.12
N ASN A 123 -5.21 26.90 -69.65
CA ASN A 123 -5.14 28.07 -70.52
C ASN A 123 -3.75 28.20 -71.18
N ALA A 124 -2.66 27.93 -70.45
CA ALA A 124 -1.31 27.93 -71.00
C ALA A 124 -1.08 26.83 -72.06
N LEU A 125 -1.70 25.66 -71.89
CA LEU A 125 -1.70 24.57 -72.87
C LEU A 125 -2.53 24.91 -74.11
N ARG A 126 -3.63 25.65 -73.94
CA ARG A 126 -4.53 26.05 -75.02
C ARG A 126 -3.92 27.13 -75.92
N ASP A 127 -3.18 28.08 -75.34
CA ASP A 127 -2.67 29.27 -76.04
C ASP A 127 -1.14 29.25 -76.28
N GLY A 128 -0.42 28.25 -75.75
CA GLY A 128 1.05 28.18 -75.74
C GLY A 128 1.66 27.21 -76.74
N SER A 129 2.84 27.54 -77.29
CA SER A 129 3.68 26.58 -78.00
C SER A 129 4.26 25.54 -77.03
N THR A 130 4.60 24.35 -77.54
CA THR A 130 5.13 23.21 -76.76
C THR A 130 6.29 23.57 -75.83
N ASP A 131 7.14 24.52 -76.23
CA ASP A 131 8.26 25.00 -75.40
C ASP A 131 7.83 25.90 -74.25
N LYS A 132 6.76 26.69 -74.41
CA LYS A 132 6.19 27.51 -73.33
C LYS A 132 5.54 26.63 -72.27
N VAL A 133 4.88 25.55 -72.69
CA VAL A 133 4.27 24.55 -71.81
C VAL A 133 5.33 23.82 -70.98
N LYS A 134 6.42 23.34 -71.61
CA LYS A 134 7.54 22.71 -70.88
C LYS A 134 8.15 23.66 -69.86
N THR A 135 8.39 24.91 -70.27
CA THR A 135 8.98 25.91 -69.39
C THR A 135 8.07 26.25 -68.20
N ALA A 136 6.76 26.33 -68.41
CA ALA A 136 5.78 26.55 -67.35
C ALA A 136 5.74 25.38 -66.35
N LEU A 137 5.72 24.14 -66.83
CA LEU A 137 5.72 22.94 -65.97
C LEU A 137 7.00 22.81 -65.14
N PHE A 138 8.18 23.11 -65.72
CA PHE A 138 9.43 23.10 -64.98
C PHE A 138 9.52 24.22 -63.94
N ALA A 139 9.03 25.41 -64.26
CA ALA A 139 8.94 26.51 -63.30
C ALA A 139 7.99 26.16 -62.14
N GLU A 140 6.89 25.47 -62.44
CA GLU A 140 5.89 25.08 -61.46
C GLU A 140 6.36 23.96 -60.54
N ALA A 141 6.99 22.91 -61.07
CA ALA A 141 7.64 21.88 -60.25
C ALA A 141 8.70 22.46 -59.30
N ARG A 142 9.41 23.50 -59.75
CA ARG A 142 10.42 24.20 -58.93
C ARG A 142 9.80 25.06 -57.83
N GLU A 143 8.71 25.76 -58.12
CA GLU A 143 8.01 26.58 -57.12
C GLU A 143 7.21 25.73 -56.12
N GLU A 144 6.66 24.59 -56.55
CA GLU A 144 6.00 23.62 -55.67
C GLU A 144 6.99 23.01 -54.65
N ALA A 145 8.19 22.64 -55.11
CA ALA A 145 9.26 22.19 -54.22
C ALA A 145 9.67 23.27 -53.22
N ARG A 146 9.78 24.54 -53.65
CA ARG A 146 10.07 25.67 -52.74
C ARG A 146 8.99 25.87 -51.69
N ARG A 147 7.71 25.85 -52.08
CA ARG A 147 6.58 26.02 -51.15
C ARG A 147 6.51 24.90 -50.13
N GLY A 148 6.79 23.66 -50.54
CA GLY A 148 6.90 22.51 -49.63
C GLY A 148 7.95 22.75 -48.54
N PHE A 149 9.17 23.12 -48.94
CA PHE A 149 10.24 23.42 -47.99
C PHE A 149 9.94 24.64 -47.10
N GLU A 150 9.36 25.72 -47.63
CA GLU A 150 9.01 26.91 -46.84
C GLU A 150 7.85 26.66 -45.85
N GLY A 151 6.89 25.81 -46.23
CA GLY A 151 5.80 25.38 -45.37
C GLY A 151 6.30 24.54 -44.18
N GLU A 152 7.15 23.54 -44.45
CA GLU A 152 7.77 22.74 -43.39
C GLU A 152 8.67 23.57 -42.49
N ARG A 153 9.48 24.48 -43.05
CA ARG A 153 10.29 25.42 -42.26
C ARG A 153 9.44 26.26 -41.32
N SER A 154 8.32 26.78 -41.81
CA SER A 154 7.42 27.62 -41.00
C SER A 154 6.72 26.80 -39.91
N ARG A 155 6.31 25.56 -40.21
CA ARG A 155 5.74 24.63 -39.23
C ARG A 155 6.72 24.31 -38.11
N LEU A 156 7.95 23.92 -38.48
CA LEU A 156 9.00 23.60 -37.51
C LEU A 156 9.40 24.83 -36.68
N GLN A 157 9.42 26.02 -37.27
CA GLN A 157 9.65 27.26 -36.53
C GLN A 157 8.55 27.52 -35.49
N GLN A 158 7.28 27.32 -35.86
CA GLN A 158 6.16 27.47 -34.93
C GLN A 158 6.23 26.45 -33.79
N GLU A 159 6.53 25.19 -34.10
CA GLU A 159 6.72 24.13 -33.10
C GLU A 159 7.87 24.47 -32.14
N ILE A 160 8.98 25.00 -32.63
CA ILE A 160 10.09 25.48 -31.78
C ILE A 160 9.63 26.61 -30.85
N TYR A 161 8.77 27.54 -31.30
CA TYR A 161 8.23 28.60 -30.45
C TYR A 161 7.30 28.06 -29.37
N GLU A 162 6.43 27.11 -29.71
CA GLU A 162 5.52 26.46 -28.76
C GLU A 162 6.28 25.65 -27.72
N LEU A 163 7.27 24.85 -28.14
CA LEU A 163 8.15 24.09 -27.25
C LEU A 163 8.93 25.01 -26.30
N LYS A 164 9.40 26.17 -26.78
CA LYS A 164 10.05 27.19 -25.92
C LYS A 164 9.07 27.76 -24.89
N GLY A 165 7.81 28.00 -25.28
CA GLY A 165 6.76 28.46 -24.38
C GLY A 165 6.46 27.43 -23.28
N MET A 166 6.27 26.16 -23.67
CA MET A 166 6.04 25.05 -22.74
C MET A 166 7.24 24.83 -21.81
N LYS A 167 8.47 24.88 -22.33
CA LYS A 167 9.69 24.80 -21.51
C LYS A 167 9.70 25.87 -20.42
N ARG A 168 9.38 27.13 -20.77
CA ARG A 168 9.37 28.24 -19.82
C ARG A 168 8.32 28.05 -18.72
N GLN A 169 7.11 27.61 -19.08
CA GLN A 169 6.06 27.30 -18.10
C GLN A 169 6.49 26.17 -17.15
N MET A 170 7.18 25.15 -17.66
CA MET A 170 7.66 24.04 -16.84
C MET A 170 8.82 24.45 -15.92
N GLU A 171 9.70 25.34 -16.38
CA GLU A 171 10.74 25.95 -15.54
C GLU A 171 10.14 26.81 -14.41
N GLU A 172 9.08 27.58 -14.70
CA GLU A 172 8.35 28.36 -13.69
C GLU A 172 7.67 27.45 -12.65
N ALA A 173 7.02 26.38 -13.09
CA ALA A 173 6.41 25.39 -12.21
C ALA A 173 7.45 24.68 -11.33
N LEU A 174 8.61 24.32 -11.89
CA LEU A 174 9.73 23.73 -11.15
C LEU A 174 10.27 24.71 -10.09
N ASN A 175 10.45 25.98 -10.45
CA ASN A 175 10.90 27.01 -9.52
C ASN A 175 9.93 27.18 -8.34
N LEU A 176 8.61 27.17 -8.60
CA LEU A 176 7.60 27.21 -7.54
C LEU A 176 7.66 25.98 -6.63
N ALA A 177 7.83 24.79 -7.20
CA ALA A 177 7.97 23.55 -6.43
C ALA A 177 9.23 23.58 -5.54
N VAL A 178 10.38 24.00 -6.08
CA VAL A 178 11.63 24.14 -5.33
C VAL A 178 11.49 25.15 -4.19
N GLN A 179 10.79 26.26 -4.41
CA GLN A 179 10.54 27.23 -3.33
C GLN A 179 9.61 26.65 -2.25
N ALA A 180 8.57 25.92 -2.63
CA ALA A 180 7.69 25.25 -1.67
C ALA A 180 8.42 24.18 -0.84
N ASP A 181 9.40 23.49 -1.41
CA ASP A 181 10.20 22.53 -0.66
C ASP A 181 11.22 23.22 0.26
N LYS A 182 11.79 24.36 -0.17
CA LYS A 182 12.63 25.19 0.71
C LYS A 182 11.86 25.71 1.93
N THR A 183 10.62 26.17 1.75
CA THR A 183 9.79 26.64 2.86
C THR A 183 9.41 25.50 3.80
N LYS A 184 8.97 24.34 3.29
CA LYS A 184 8.70 23.15 4.11
C LYS A 184 9.93 22.70 4.89
N ALA A 185 11.10 22.69 4.26
CA ALA A 185 12.34 22.33 4.95
C ALA A 185 12.68 23.33 6.08
N ALA A 186 12.40 24.62 5.89
CA ALA A 186 12.56 25.63 6.93
C ALA A 186 11.55 25.45 8.08
N GLU A 187 10.29 25.12 7.77
CA GLU A 187 9.26 24.81 8.76
C GLU A 187 9.62 23.58 9.59
N ILE A 188 10.09 22.50 8.96
CA ILE A 188 10.55 21.29 9.66
C ILE A 188 11.70 21.61 10.61
N ARG A 189 12.68 22.42 10.18
CA ARG A 189 13.78 22.87 11.05
C ARG A 189 13.28 23.71 12.22
N SER A 190 12.34 24.62 11.98
CA SER A 190 11.74 25.45 13.04
C SER A 190 11.00 24.60 14.08
N VAL A 191 10.18 23.65 13.63
CA VAL A 191 9.47 22.70 14.51
C VAL A 191 10.44 21.84 15.30
N TYR A 192 11.52 21.38 14.67
CA TYR A 192 12.58 20.65 15.38
C TYR A 192 13.21 21.49 16.49
N HIS A 193 13.53 22.76 16.23
CA HIS A 193 14.07 23.67 17.25
C HIS A 193 13.10 23.87 18.41
N VAL A 194 11.82 24.12 18.13
CA VAL A 194 10.78 24.28 19.16
C VAL A 194 10.63 23.01 20.00
N HIS A 195 10.61 21.82 19.39
CA HIS A 195 10.58 20.57 20.14
C HIS A 195 11.82 20.36 21.00
N GLN A 196 13.00 20.75 20.49
CA GLN A 196 14.23 20.66 21.27
C GLN A 196 14.17 21.58 22.50
N GLU A 197 13.66 22.80 22.35
CA GLU A 197 13.44 23.72 23.46
C GLU A 197 12.45 23.14 24.48
N GLU A 198 11.33 22.57 24.02
CA GLU A 198 10.32 21.93 24.85
C GLU A 198 10.90 20.76 25.67
N ILE A 199 11.68 19.89 25.03
CA ILE A 199 12.40 18.80 25.71
C ILE A 199 13.31 19.37 26.80
N THR A 200 14.07 20.43 26.51
CA THR A 200 14.93 21.05 27.53
C THR A 200 14.12 21.70 28.65
N ARG A 201 12.94 22.26 28.36
CA ARG A 201 12.04 22.83 29.36
C ARG A 201 11.51 21.75 30.30
N ILE A 202 10.97 20.66 29.74
CA ILE A 202 10.45 19.51 30.50
C ILE A 202 11.54 18.93 31.40
N LYS A 203 12.76 18.74 30.88
CA LYS A 203 13.90 18.26 31.70
C LYS A 203 14.14 19.15 32.92
N ARG A 204 14.21 20.48 32.72
CA ARG A 204 14.40 21.43 33.82
C ARG A 204 13.23 21.44 34.80
N GLU A 205 12.00 21.24 34.32
CA GLU A 205 10.80 21.13 35.15
C GLU A 205 10.82 19.87 36.02
N CYS A 206 11.12 18.72 35.42
CA CYS A 206 11.28 17.46 36.14
C CYS A 206 12.39 17.55 37.20
N GLU A 207 13.55 18.14 36.87
CA GLU A 207 14.63 18.35 37.85
C GLU A 207 14.23 19.26 39.01
N ARG A 208 13.41 20.29 38.74
CA ARG A 208 12.86 21.15 39.80
C ARG A 208 11.88 20.39 40.68
N GLU A 209 11.00 19.60 40.08
CA GLU A 209 10.01 18.82 40.82
C GLU A 209 10.65 17.71 41.66
N ILE A 210 11.66 17.02 41.12
CA ILE A 210 12.46 16.04 41.88
C ILE A 210 13.07 16.70 43.12
N ARG A 211 13.69 17.89 42.96
CA ARG A 211 14.25 18.63 44.11
C ARG A 211 13.18 18.99 45.14
N ARG A 212 12.02 19.49 44.69
CA ARG A 212 10.89 19.83 45.56
C ARG A 212 10.39 18.61 46.35
N LEU A 213 10.18 17.49 45.67
CA LEU A 213 9.74 16.23 46.27
C LEU A 213 10.77 15.68 47.26
N MET A 214 12.06 15.76 46.93
CA MET A 214 13.14 15.36 47.83
C MET A 214 13.14 16.18 49.13
N ASP A 215 12.93 17.50 49.05
CA ASP A 215 12.85 18.34 50.25
C ASP A 215 11.57 18.08 51.05
N GLU A 216 10.45 17.79 50.39
CA GLU A 216 9.21 17.37 51.04
C GLU A 216 9.38 16.05 51.79
N ILE A 217 10.06 15.06 51.19
CA ILE A 217 10.40 13.78 51.84
C ILE A 217 11.25 14.06 53.09
N LYS A 218 12.30 14.88 53.00
CA LYS A 218 13.13 15.22 54.17
C LYS A 218 12.32 15.88 55.29
N VAL A 219 11.35 16.73 54.95
CA VAL A 219 10.45 17.35 55.96
C VAL A 219 9.57 16.28 56.61
N LYS A 220 8.97 15.39 55.81
CA LYS A 220 8.14 14.27 56.30
C LYS A 220 8.94 13.29 57.16
N ASP A 221 10.16 12.94 56.77
CA ASP A 221 11.05 12.08 57.56
C ASP A 221 11.36 12.67 58.94
N ARG A 222 11.62 13.99 59.00
CA ARG A 222 11.80 14.68 60.28
C ARG A 222 10.54 14.64 61.13
N ALA A 223 9.36 14.85 60.55
CA ALA A 223 8.10 14.76 61.25
C ALA A 223 7.83 13.33 61.77
N CYS A 224 8.06 12.31 60.95
CA CYS A 224 7.97 10.90 61.35
C CYS A 224 8.94 10.57 62.50
N CYS A 225 10.17 11.10 62.47
CA CYS A 225 11.13 10.93 63.57
C CYS A 225 10.63 11.55 64.88
N VAL A 226 10.01 12.73 64.83
CA VAL A 226 9.44 13.39 66.03
C VAL A 226 8.26 12.57 66.57
N LEU A 227 7.32 12.19 65.71
CA LEU A 227 6.18 11.36 66.09
C LEU A 227 6.62 10.01 66.67
N GLY A 228 7.66 9.39 66.11
CA GLY A 228 8.24 8.15 66.64
C GLY A 228 8.81 8.31 68.05
N LYS A 229 9.47 9.45 68.34
CA LYS A 229 9.96 9.77 69.70
C LYS A 229 8.79 9.99 70.67
N GLU A 230 7.79 10.75 70.27
CA GLU A 230 6.59 11.02 71.09
C GLU A 230 5.82 9.73 71.41
N LEU A 231 5.63 8.86 70.40
CA LEU A 231 5.04 7.53 70.59
C LEU A 231 5.87 6.66 71.54
N GLY A 232 7.20 6.70 71.43
CA GLY A 232 8.09 5.98 72.36
C GLY A 232 7.95 6.47 73.81
N VAL A 233 7.87 7.79 74.02
CA VAL A 233 7.64 8.38 75.35
C VAL A 233 6.26 7.97 75.88
N GLN A 234 5.23 8.03 75.02
CA GLN A 234 3.87 7.63 75.38
C GLN A 234 3.80 6.15 75.75
N ALA A 235 4.41 5.26 74.96
CA ALA A 235 4.51 3.83 75.27
C ALA A 235 5.20 3.58 76.61
N GLY A 236 6.31 4.28 76.90
CA GLY A 236 7.00 4.19 78.18
C GLY A 236 6.18 4.74 79.36
N HIS A 237 5.34 5.76 79.15
CA HIS A 237 4.39 6.23 80.16
C HIS A 237 3.29 5.19 80.42
N THR A 238 2.69 4.64 79.36
CA THR A 238 1.68 3.59 79.45
C THR A 238 2.21 2.34 80.16
N GLN A 239 3.44 1.90 79.88
CA GLN A 239 4.06 0.76 80.56
C GLN A 239 4.25 1.01 82.06
N ARG A 240 4.67 2.22 82.46
CA ARG A 240 4.77 2.58 83.88
C ARG A 240 3.42 2.54 84.58
N LEU A 241 2.37 3.06 83.95
CA LEU A 241 1.00 2.98 84.48
C LEU A 241 0.53 1.53 84.58
N GLN A 242 0.88 0.68 83.61
CA GLN A 242 0.55 -0.74 83.62
C GLN A 242 1.24 -1.48 84.78
N LEU A 243 2.53 -1.23 85.02
CA LEU A 243 3.24 -1.79 86.17
C LEU A 243 2.67 -1.30 87.51
N GLN A 244 2.29 -0.02 87.61
CA GLN A 244 1.60 0.50 88.80
C GLN A 244 0.26 -0.19 89.01
N LYS A 245 -0.50 -0.43 87.94
CA LYS A 245 -1.77 -1.17 87.99
C LYS A 245 -1.55 -2.61 88.46
N GLU A 246 -0.57 -3.32 87.90
CA GLU A 246 -0.22 -4.70 88.29
C GLU A 246 0.19 -4.77 89.77
N ALA A 247 0.98 -3.81 90.26
CA ALA A 247 1.32 -3.72 91.68
C ALA A 247 0.09 -3.49 92.58
N VAL A 248 -0.86 -2.65 92.15
CA VAL A 248 -2.13 -2.46 92.87
C VAL A 248 -3.00 -3.72 92.81
N ASP A 249 -3.05 -4.39 91.66
CA ASP A 249 -3.79 -5.65 91.48
C ASP A 249 -3.21 -6.77 92.36
N GLU A 250 -1.88 -6.85 92.53
CA GLU A 250 -1.23 -7.75 93.48
C GLU A 250 -1.56 -7.41 94.94
N GLN A 251 -1.56 -6.13 95.32
CA GLN A 251 -2.01 -5.70 96.66
C GLN A 251 -3.46 -6.10 96.91
N LEU A 252 -4.35 -5.90 95.92
CA LEU A 252 -5.75 -6.32 95.99
C LEU A 252 -5.89 -7.85 96.03
N ALA A 253 -5.06 -8.61 95.32
CA ALA A 253 -5.04 -10.07 95.37
C ALA A 253 -4.55 -10.59 96.72
N GLN A 254 -3.58 -9.92 97.36
CA GLN A 254 -3.14 -10.23 98.71
C GLN A 254 -4.24 -9.94 99.75
N ILE A 255 -4.95 -8.81 99.62
CA ILE A 255 -6.12 -8.49 100.46
C ILE A 255 -7.22 -9.53 100.25
N ARG A 256 -7.55 -9.87 99.00
CA ARG A 256 -8.54 -10.92 98.69
C ARG A 256 -8.12 -12.30 99.17
N SER A 257 -6.83 -12.64 99.15
CA SER A 257 -6.31 -13.91 99.68
C SER A 257 -6.34 -13.95 101.21
N ARG A 258 -6.12 -12.79 101.86
CA ARG A 258 -6.28 -12.61 103.31
C ARG A 258 -7.76 -12.63 103.74
N GLU A 259 -8.66 -12.15 102.89
CA GLU A 259 -10.12 -12.20 103.07
C GLU A 259 -10.70 -13.59 102.71
N ALA A 260 -10.12 -14.32 101.76
CA ALA A 260 -10.54 -15.67 101.38
C ALA A 260 -10.13 -16.76 102.40
N GLY A 261 -9.17 -16.47 103.28
CA GLY A 261 -8.78 -17.33 104.41
C GLY A 261 -9.65 -17.17 105.67
N ALA A 262 -10.55 -16.20 105.70
CA ALA A 262 -11.45 -15.94 106.83
C ALA A 262 -12.90 -15.97 106.35
N GLY A 263 -13.54 -17.13 106.46
CA GLY A 263 -14.97 -17.26 106.23
C GLY A 263 -15.79 -16.43 107.24
N GLY A 264 -16.89 -15.85 106.74
CA GLY A 264 -18.10 -15.65 107.54
C GLY A 264 -18.45 -14.22 107.99
N HIS A 265 -19.34 -13.60 107.20
CA HIS A 265 -20.48 -12.77 107.64
C HIS A 265 -20.34 -11.28 108.04
N LEU A 266 -20.95 -10.46 107.18
CA LEU A 266 -22.07 -9.51 107.42
C LEU A 266 -21.86 -8.12 108.08
N HIS A 267 -22.43 -7.14 107.37
CA HIS A 267 -23.13 -5.89 107.78
C HIS A 267 -22.39 -4.53 107.86
N SER A 268 -22.97 -3.59 107.09
CA SER A 268 -22.90 -2.12 107.12
C SER A 268 -23.41 -1.53 108.46
N PRO A 269 -22.97 -0.31 108.88
CA PRO A 269 -23.92 0.82 108.91
C PRO A 269 -23.32 2.24 108.71
N LYS A 270 -24.24 3.18 108.43
CA LYS A 270 -24.10 4.66 108.38
C LYS A 270 -23.86 5.31 109.77
N ARG A 271 -23.10 6.44 109.85
CA ARG A 271 -23.50 7.80 110.37
C ARG A 271 -22.34 8.64 110.95
N ASP A 272 -22.21 9.86 110.42
CA ASP A 272 -22.16 11.23 110.99
C ASP A 272 -21.50 11.64 112.34
N ALA A 273 -20.90 12.86 112.26
CA ALA A 273 -20.74 13.97 113.25
C ALA A 273 -19.43 14.01 114.10
N PRO A 274 -18.94 15.21 114.58
CA PRO A 274 -19.65 16.49 114.77
C PRO A 274 -18.93 17.83 114.41
N TYR A 275 -19.75 18.89 114.34
CA TYR A 275 -19.45 20.34 114.30
C TYR A 275 -18.79 20.88 115.61
N PRO A 276 -18.24 22.12 115.60
CA PRO A 276 -19.00 23.27 116.12
C PRO A 276 -18.93 24.56 115.27
N SER A 277 -19.99 25.36 115.40
CA SER A 277 -20.30 26.64 114.72
C SER A 277 -19.50 27.86 115.19
N GLY A 278 -19.45 28.88 114.32
CA GLY A 278 -19.22 30.30 114.64
C GLY A 278 -18.89 31.09 113.37
N ALA A 279 -19.88 31.47 112.55
CA ALA A 279 -20.55 32.78 112.56
C ALA A 279 -19.77 33.89 111.81
N GLY A 280 -20.42 34.49 110.79
CA GLY A 280 -20.18 35.88 110.38
C GLY A 280 -19.65 36.12 108.95
N ASP A 281 -20.58 36.30 108.01
CA ASP A 281 -20.59 37.25 106.89
C ASP A 281 -19.28 37.59 106.14
N THR A 282 -19.19 37.13 104.88
CA THR A 282 -18.78 37.88 103.64
C THR A 282 -18.41 36.88 102.53
N SER A 283 -19.38 36.14 101.98
CA SER A 283 -19.13 35.13 100.93
C SER A 283 -19.92 35.37 99.65
N GLU A 284 -20.03 36.61 99.17
CA GLU A 284 -20.62 36.90 97.85
C GLU A 284 -19.66 37.59 96.86
N SER A 285 -18.44 37.99 97.26
CA SER A 285 -17.54 38.73 96.34
C SER A 285 -16.43 37.91 95.67
N LEU A 286 -16.16 36.67 96.12
CA LEU A 286 -15.04 35.87 95.58
C LEU A 286 -15.47 34.81 94.54
N GLU A 287 -16.70 34.28 94.65
CA GLU A 287 -17.24 33.31 93.68
C GLU A 287 -17.62 33.99 92.35
N GLN A 288 -18.18 35.21 92.39
CA GLN A 288 -18.54 35.97 91.19
C GLN A 288 -17.32 36.39 90.34
N GLN A 289 -16.15 36.61 90.94
CA GLN A 289 -14.91 36.94 90.23
C GLN A 289 -14.23 35.74 89.54
N LEU A 290 -14.45 34.52 90.04
CA LEU A 290 -13.94 33.30 89.42
C LEU A 290 -14.81 32.91 88.23
N ASP A 291 -16.13 32.96 88.37
CA ASP A 291 -17.07 32.71 87.28
C ASP A 291 -16.94 33.73 86.13
N GLU A 292 -16.70 35.02 86.42
CA GLU A 292 -16.42 36.01 85.37
C GLU A 292 -15.09 35.77 84.64
N LYS A 293 -14.06 35.29 85.33
CA LYS A 293 -12.76 34.97 84.70
C LYS A 293 -12.85 33.73 83.82
N ASP A 294 -13.58 32.70 84.26
CA ASP A 294 -13.77 31.49 83.47
C ASP A 294 -14.74 31.72 82.31
N ALA A 295 -15.79 32.54 82.49
CA ALA A 295 -16.64 33.00 81.38
C ALA A 295 -15.83 33.77 80.32
N ARG A 296 -14.90 34.64 80.72
CA ARG A 296 -14.00 35.34 79.78
C ARG A 296 -13.06 34.38 79.07
N ARG A 297 -12.54 33.35 79.74
CA ARG A 297 -11.71 32.31 79.10
C ARG A 297 -12.51 31.49 78.09
N PHE A 298 -13.76 31.12 78.42
CA PHE A 298 -14.65 30.44 77.48
C PHE A 298 -15.00 31.33 76.28
N GLN A 299 -15.29 32.61 76.49
CA GLN A 299 -15.54 33.56 75.39
C GLN A 299 -14.31 33.73 74.48
N LEU A 300 -13.10 33.85 75.05
CA LEU A 300 -11.86 33.86 74.28
C LEU A 300 -11.68 32.56 73.50
N LYS A 301 -11.98 31.41 74.11
CA LYS A 301 -11.88 30.12 73.42
C LYS A 301 -12.89 29.97 72.29
N ILE A 302 -14.11 30.45 72.48
CA ILE A 302 -15.13 30.50 71.43
C ILE A 302 -14.67 31.44 70.31
N ALA A 303 -14.14 32.61 70.63
CA ALA A 303 -13.62 33.55 69.62
C ALA A 303 -12.44 32.97 68.82
N GLU A 304 -11.51 32.28 69.49
CA GLU A 304 -10.41 31.55 68.85
C GLU A 304 -10.93 30.46 67.90
N LEU A 305 -11.87 29.63 68.37
CA LEU A 305 -12.47 28.58 67.56
C LEU A 305 -13.25 29.16 66.37
N SER A 306 -14.02 30.23 66.57
CA SER A 306 -14.71 30.94 65.49
C SER A 306 -13.75 31.61 64.50
N ALA A 307 -12.54 32.00 64.91
CA ALA A 307 -11.50 32.51 64.01
C ALA A 307 -10.85 31.37 63.21
N VAL A 308 -10.65 30.20 63.82
CA VAL A 308 -10.18 29.00 63.11
C VAL A 308 -11.21 28.49 62.11
N ILE A 309 -12.49 28.46 62.49
CA ILE A 309 -13.60 28.09 61.59
C ILE A 309 -13.61 28.99 60.36
N ARG A 310 -13.54 30.32 60.55
CA ARG A 310 -13.47 31.27 59.42
C ARG A 310 -12.27 31.03 58.50
N LYS A 311 -11.07 30.79 59.06
CA LYS A 311 -9.88 30.45 58.26
C LYS A 311 -10.04 29.14 57.48
N LEU A 312 -10.72 28.16 58.06
CA LEU A 312 -11.02 26.89 57.40
C LEU A 312 -12.08 27.08 56.30
N GLU A 313 -13.08 27.93 56.52
CA GLU A 313 -14.08 28.30 55.51
C GLU A 313 -13.45 29.03 54.33
N ASP A 314 -12.58 30.02 54.58
CA ASP A 314 -11.83 30.73 53.53
C ASP A 314 -10.93 29.77 52.74
N ARG A 315 -10.24 28.84 53.42
CA ARG A 315 -9.44 27.82 52.75
C ARG A 315 -10.29 26.86 51.94
N ASN A 316 -11.48 26.50 52.43
CA ASN A 316 -12.40 25.62 51.70
C ASN A 316 -13.01 26.32 50.47
N ALA A 317 -13.24 27.64 50.54
CA ALA A 317 -13.64 28.45 49.39
C ALA A 317 -12.55 28.45 48.30
N LEU A 318 -11.30 28.71 48.68
CA LEU A 318 -10.16 28.67 47.74
C LEU A 318 -9.97 27.28 47.10
N LEU A 319 -10.06 26.20 47.89
CA LEU A 319 -10.00 24.84 47.35
C LEU A 319 -11.16 24.53 46.39
N SER A 320 -12.34 25.09 46.64
CA SER A 320 -13.49 24.96 45.75
C SER A 320 -13.29 25.73 44.44
N GLU A 321 -12.69 26.91 44.49
CA GLU A 321 -12.29 27.69 43.31
C GLU A 321 -11.21 26.97 42.49
N GLU A 322 -10.16 26.46 43.14
CA GLU A 322 -9.11 25.65 42.50
C GLU A 322 -9.69 24.40 41.81
N ARG A 323 -10.62 23.70 42.47
CA ARG A 323 -11.31 22.53 41.91
C ARG A 323 -12.16 22.90 40.69
N ASN A 324 -12.84 24.05 40.71
CA ASN A 324 -13.64 24.52 39.58
C ASN A 324 -12.75 24.95 38.40
N GLU A 325 -11.61 25.58 38.66
CA GLU A 325 -10.65 25.97 37.64
C GLU A 325 -9.96 24.74 37.01
N LEU A 326 -9.64 23.72 37.80
CA LEU A 326 -9.16 22.43 37.29
C LEU A 326 -10.20 21.73 36.42
N LEU A 327 -11.48 21.75 36.80
CA LEU A 327 -12.57 21.22 35.98
C LEU A 327 -12.72 21.98 34.66
N LYS A 328 -12.50 23.30 34.67
CA LYS A 328 -12.53 24.12 33.46
C LYS A 328 -11.38 23.75 32.52
N ARG A 329 -10.15 23.63 33.04
CA ARG A 329 -8.98 23.18 32.27
C ARG A 329 -9.15 21.77 31.71
N LEU A 330 -9.77 20.87 32.48
CA LEU A 330 -10.09 19.52 32.01
C LEU A 330 -11.03 19.57 30.79
N ARG A 331 -12.11 20.35 30.86
CA ARG A 331 -13.04 20.53 29.72
C ARG A 331 -12.37 21.18 28.51
N GLU A 332 -11.48 22.14 28.72
CA GLU A 332 -10.72 22.78 27.65
C GLU A 332 -9.75 21.79 26.98
N ALA A 333 -9.06 20.96 27.77
CA ALA A 333 -8.20 19.89 27.26
C ALA A 333 -9.00 18.80 26.51
N GLU A 334 -10.15 18.39 27.04
CA GLU A 334 -11.07 17.47 26.36
C GLU A 334 -11.57 18.03 25.03
N SER A 335 -11.92 19.32 25.00
CA SER A 335 -12.33 20.03 23.78
C SER A 335 -11.21 20.06 22.73
N GLN A 336 -9.95 20.22 23.14
CA GLN A 336 -8.80 20.16 22.23
C GLN A 336 -8.51 18.74 21.73
N PHE A 337 -8.83 17.71 22.52
CA PHE A 337 -8.57 16.30 22.17
C PHE A 337 -9.63 15.71 21.23
N MET A 338 -10.88 16.18 21.29
CA MET A 338 -11.97 15.67 20.45
C MET A 338 -11.72 15.77 18.93
N PRO A 339 -11.25 16.91 18.38
CA PRO A 339 -10.89 17.01 16.96
C PRO A 339 -9.77 16.05 16.53
N LEU A 340 -8.83 15.77 17.43
CA LEU A 340 -7.73 14.83 17.18
C LEU A 340 -8.24 13.38 17.16
N LEU A 341 -9.15 13.02 18.06
CA LEU A 341 -9.82 11.72 18.04
C LEU A 341 -10.64 11.53 16.76
N ASP A 342 -11.36 12.55 16.31
CA ASP A 342 -12.12 12.49 15.07
C ASP A 342 -11.22 12.45 13.82
N LYS A 343 -10.06 13.12 13.87
CA LYS A 343 -9.02 12.99 12.84
C LYS A 343 -8.44 11.57 12.82
N ASN A 344 -8.14 11.00 13.99
CA ASN A 344 -7.62 9.64 14.12
C ASN A 344 -8.64 8.59 13.63
N LYS A 345 -9.92 8.73 13.97
CA LYS A 345 -11.00 7.88 13.43
C LYS A 345 -11.09 7.96 11.90
N ARG A 346 -10.98 9.16 11.32
CA ARG A 346 -10.98 9.35 9.85
C ARG A 346 -9.76 8.72 9.19
N LEU A 347 -8.57 8.86 9.79
CA LEU A 347 -7.35 8.22 9.31
C LEU A 347 -7.42 6.70 9.42
N SER A 348 -8.01 6.18 10.50
CA SER A 348 -8.23 4.74 10.68
C SER A 348 -9.12 4.16 9.58
N ARG A 349 -10.24 4.83 9.23
CA ARG A 349 -11.08 4.43 8.09
C ARG A 349 -10.34 4.46 6.76
N LYS A 350 -9.52 5.51 6.52
CA LYS A 350 -8.68 5.57 5.32
C LYS A 350 -7.64 4.45 5.27
N ASN A 351 -7.05 4.09 6.41
CA ASN A 351 -6.12 2.95 6.48
C ASN A 351 -6.82 1.63 6.19
N GLU A 352 -8.05 1.43 6.67
CA GLU A 352 -8.88 0.27 6.33
C GLU A 352 -9.19 0.22 4.82
N GLU A 353 -9.60 1.34 4.22
CA GLU A 353 -9.84 1.46 2.77
C GLU A 353 -8.58 1.14 1.95
N LEU A 354 -7.42 1.66 2.35
CA LEU A 354 -6.14 1.38 1.72
C LEU A 354 -5.72 -0.08 1.89
N ALA A 355 -5.93 -0.68 3.06
CA ALA A 355 -5.68 -2.10 3.30
C ALA A 355 -6.58 -2.99 2.41
N HIS A 356 -7.84 -2.61 2.23
CA HIS A 356 -8.74 -3.29 1.29
C HIS A 356 -8.29 -3.14 -0.17
N ALA A 357 -7.83 -1.94 -0.57
CA ALA A 357 -7.28 -1.72 -1.91
C ALA A 357 -6.00 -2.54 -2.14
N PHE A 358 -5.11 -2.61 -1.13
CA PHE A 358 -3.89 -3.39 -1.16
C PHE A 358 -4.19 -4.88 -1.31
N ARG A 359 -5.11 -5.43 -0.52
CA ARG A 359 -5.56 -6.83 -0.66
C ARG A 359 -6.13 -7.16 -2.04
N ARG A 360 -6.88 -6.23 -2.65
CA ARG A 360 -7.38 -6.41 -4.03
C ARG A 360 -6.23 -6.47 -5.03
N MET A 361 -5.23 -5.61 -4.85
CA MET A 361 -4.05 -5.58 -5.72
C MET A 361 -3.18 -6.84 -5.52
N GLU A 362 -2.99 -7.28 -4.28
CA GLU A 362 -2.33 -8.56 -3.95
C GLU A 362 -3.05 -9.76 -4.56
N ASN A 363 -4.39 -9.77 -4.54
CA ASN A 363 -5.17 -10.82 -5.20
C ASN A 363 -4.99 -10.80 -6.72
N LYS A 364 -4.98 -9.61 -7.33
CA LYS A 364 -4.73 -9.47 -8.77
C LYS A 364 -3.31 -9.91 -9.14
N LEU A 365 -2.34 -9.59 -8.29
CA LEU A 365 -0.94 -9.98 -8.48
C LEU A 365 -0.77 -11.50 -8.30
N ARG A 366 -1.46 -12.12 -7.33
CA ARG A 366 -1.56 -13.58 -7.21
C ARG A 366 -2.15 -14.22 -8.45
N PHE A 367 -3.28 -13.71 -8.94
CA PHE A 367 -3.91 -14.21 -10.16
C PHE A 367 -2.98 -14.13 -11.37
N ILE A 368 -2.33 -12.99 -11.58
CA ILE A 368 -1.35 -12.82 -12.67
C ILE A 368 -0.13 -13.73 -12.46
N THR A 369 0.27 -13.97 -11.23
CA THR A 369 1.40 -14.88 -10.92
C THR A 369 1.02 -16.33 -11.19
N GLU A 370 -0.19 -16.75 -10.81
CA GLU A 370 -0.76 -18.07 -11.09
C GLU A 370 -0.93 -18.28 -12.60
N GLU A 371 -1.48 -17.30 -13.33
CA GLU A 371 -1.60 -17.33 -14.79
C GLU A 371 -0.22 -17.42 -15.46
N ASN A 372 0.78 -16.68 -14.97
CA ASN A 372 2.16 -16.79 -15.45
C ASN A 372 2.79 -18.15 -15.14
N MET A 373 2.50 -18.74 -13.99
CA MET A 373 2.93 -20.10 -13.66
C MET A 373 2.27 -21.13 -14.57
N GLU A 374 0.97 -21.00 -14.83
CA GLU A 374 0.23 -21.87 -15.74
C GLU A 374 0.73 -21.74 -17.18
N MET A 375 1.04 -20.53 -17.64
CA MET A 375 1.66 -20.28 -18.95
C MET A 375 3.06 -20.89 -19.03
N ARG A 376 3.87 -20.79 -17.96
CA ARG A 376 5.19 -21.44 -17.87
C ARG A 376 5.09 -22.96 -17.84
N GLU A 377 4.09 -23.52 -17.15
CA GLU A 377 3.86 -24.96 -17.09
C GLU A 377 3.40 -25.50 -18.44
N LYS A 378 2.49 -24.80 -19.14
CA LYS A 378 2.09 -25.11 -20.53
C LYS A 378 3.26 -25.07 -21.51
N VAL A 379 4.20 -24.14 -21.32
CA VAL A 379 5.44 -24.06 -22.11
C VAL A 379 6.45 -25.16 -21.70
N ALA A 380 6.51 -25.54 -20.43
CA ALA A 380 7.39 -26.60 -19.93
C ALA A 380 6.92 -28.02 -20.27
N THR A 381 5.60 -28.23 -20.44
CA THR A 381 5.03 -29.50 -20.93
C THR A 381 5.30 -29.77 -22.41
N LYS A 382 5.74 -28.75 -23.18
CA LYS A 382 6.36 -28.95 -24.49
C LYS A 382 7.82 -29.35 -24.29
N ARG A 383 8.06 -30.65 -24.10
CA ARG A 383 9.41 -31.24 -23.97
C ARG A 383 10.33 -30.72 -25.08
N ARG A 384 11.55 -30.32 -24.69
CA ARG A 384 12.68 -30.04 -25.59
C ARG A 384 12.85 -31.19 -26.60
N PRO A 385 12.83 -30.93 -27.92
CA PRO A 385 13.20 -31.93 -28.91
C PRO A 385 14.70 -32.18 -28.82
N SER A 386 15.07 -33.44 -28.61
CA SER A 386 16.46 -33.90 -28.54
C SER A 386 16.79 -34.85 -29.69
N SER A 387 16.24 -34.61 -30.87
CA SER A 387 16.71 -35.22 -32.12
C SER A 387 16.24 -34.44 -33.35
N LEU A 388 17.01 -34.53 -34.45
CA LEU A 388 16.77 -33.84 -35.71
C LEU A 388 15.46 -34.27 -36.41
N ASN A 389 14.87 -35.40 -36.03
CA ASN A 389 13.59 -35.90 -36.58
C ASN A 389 12.36 -35.21 -35.94
N ASP A 390 12.49 -34.56 -34.78
CA ASP A 390 11.36 -33.91 -34.09
C ASP A 390 11.05 -32.51 -34.66
N LEU A 391 11.98 -31.91 -35.42
CA LEU A 391 11.78 -30.61 -36.08
C LEU A 391 10.81 -30.72 -37.26
N ASP A 392 10.84 -31.84 -37.98
CA ASP A 392 9.98 -32.09 -39.15
C ASP A 392 8.53 -32.32 -38.70
N GLN A 393 8.32 -33.13 -37.64
CA GLN A 393 6.99 -33.30 -37.02
C GLN A 393 6.48 -32.00 -36.38
N SER A 394 7.35 -31.19 -35.78
CA SER A 394 6.95 -29.88 -35.24
C SER A 394 6.56 -28.87 -36.33
N GLN A 395 7.13 -28.99 -37.53
CA GLN A 395 6.75 -28.17 -38.67
C GLN A 395 5.43 -28.66 -39.27
N GLU A 396 5.26 -29.97 -39.46
CA GLU A 396 3.99 -30.56 -39.87
C GLU A 396 2.86 -30.27 -38.85
N GLU A 397 3.12 -30.35 -37.54
CA GLU A 397 2.14 -30.00 -36.51
C GLU A 397 1.73 -28.53 -36.56
N ARG A 398 2.67 -27.62 -36.86
CA ARG A 398 2.36 -26.18 -37.03
C ARG A 398 1.60 -25.91 -38.33
N GLU A 399 1.92 -26.63 -39.40
CA GLU A 399 1.16 -26.56 -40.66
C GLU A 399 -0.25 -27.14 -40.50
N ILE A 400 -0.40 -28.25 -39.76
CA ILE A 400 -1.70 -28.83 -39.42
C ILE A 400 -2.50 -27.89 -38.49
N GLU A 401 -1.86 -27.24 -37.53
CA GLU A 401 -2.52 -26.27 -36.64
C GLU A 401 -2.95 -25.02 -37.40
N PHE A 402 -2.14 -24.55 -38.34
CA PHE A 402 -2.48 -23.46 -39.27
C PHE A 402 -3.67 -23.84 -40.17
N LEU A 403 -3.66 -25.04 -40.77
CA LEU A 403 -4.76 -25.55 -41.59
C LEU A 403 -6.04 -25.75 -40.76
N ARG A 404 -5.93 -26.20 -39.50
CA ARG A 404 -7.08 -26.31 -38.58
C ARG A 404 -7.65 -24.94 -38.24
N LEU A 405 -6.82 -23.94 -37.99
CA LEU A 405 -7.29 -22.56 -37.79
C LEU A 405 -7.99 -22.03 -39.04
N GLN A 406 -7.43 -22.27 -40.23
CA GLN A 406 -8.02 -21.84 -41.49
C GLN A 406 -9.37 -22.53 -41.76
N VAL A 407 -9.50 -23.82 -41.46
CA VAL A 407 -10.77 -24.55 -41.55
C VAL A 407 -11.78 -24.01 -40.53
N LEU A 408 -11.35 -23.66 -39.32
CA LEU A 408 -12.22 -23.12 -38.27
C LEU A 408 -12.69 -21.70 -38.60
N GLU A 409 -11.83 -20.90 -39.23
CA GLU A 409 -12.17 -19.58 -39.77
C GLU A 409 -13.12 -19.69 -40.96
N GLN A 410 -12.88 -20.62 -41.88
CA GLN A 410 -13.82 -20.93 -42.96
C GLN A 410 -15.17 -21.43 -42.42
N GLN A 411 -15.17 -22.25 -41.36
CA GLN A 411 -16.40 -22.71 -40.72
C GLN A 411 -17.15 -21.56 -40.04
N ASN A 412 -16.46 -20.63 -39.36
CA ASN A 412 -17.09 -19.44 -38.79
C ASN A 412 -17.71 -18.55 -39.88
N ILE A 413 -17.03 -18.37 -41.02
CA ILE A 413 -17.57 -17.64 -42.17
C ILE A 413 -18.82 -18.34 -42.71
N ILE A 414 -18.79 -19.67 -42.84
CA ILE A 414 -19.95 -20.48 -43.27
C ILE A 414 -21.11 -20.34 -42.27
N ASP A 415 -20.84 -20.38 -40.98
CA ASP A 415 -21.86 -20.25 -39.92
C ASP A 415 -22.48 -18.85 -39.90
N ASP A 416 -21.67 -17.81 -40.08
CA ASP A 416 -22.13 -16.42 -40.13
C ASP A 416 -22.92 -16.13 -41.41
N LEU A 417 -22.48 -16.66 -42.55
CA LEU A 417 -23.26 -16.63 -43.80
C LEU A 417 -24.57 -17.41 -43.67
N SER A 418 -24.57 -18.56 -42.97
CA SER A 418 -25.77 -19.35 -42.72
C SER A 418 -26.76 -18.61 -41.82
N LYS A 419 -26.29 -17.97 -40.74
CA LYS A 419 -27.12 -17.09 -39.89
C LYS A 419 -27.64 -15.88 -40.65
N ALA A 420 -26.83 -15.28 -41.53
CA ALA A 420 -27.26 -14.16 -42.37
C ALA A 420 -28.34 -14.59 -43.37
N LEU A 421 -28.22 -15.78 -43.97
CA LEU A 421 -29.23 -16.38 -44.84
C LEU A 421 -30.52 -16.74 -44.10
N GLU A 422 -30.43 -17.28 -42.88
CA GLU A 422 -31.59 -17.52 -42.02
C GLU A 422 -32.28 -16.21 -41.65
N THR A 423 -31.50 -15.19 -41.27
CA THR A 423 -32.02 -13.87 -40.92
C THR A 423 -32.67 -13.19 -42.14
N ALA A 424 -32.04 -13.28 -43.31
CA ALA A 424 -32.61 -12.80 -44.57
C ALA A 424 -33.88 -13.59 -44.96
N GLY A 425 -33.91 -14.89 -44.70
CA GLY A 425 -35.09 -15.75 -44.85
C GLY A 425 -36.23 -15.35 -43.92
N TYR A 426 -35.93 -15.02 -42.65
CA TYR A 426 -36.89 -14.48 -41.69
C TYR A 426 -37.42 -13.11 -42.13
N VAL A 427 -36.53 -12.21 -42.57
CA VAL A 427 -36.91 -10.88 -43.08
C VAL A 427 -37.77 -11.01 -44.33
N LYS A 428 -37.41 -11.89 -45.27
CA LYS A 428 -38.22 -12.21 -46.46
C LYS A 428 -39.60 -12.76 -46.06
N SER A 429 -39.65 -13.68 -45.10
CA SER A 429 -40.91 -14.25 -44.59
C SER A 429 -41.79 -13.19 -43.91
N VAL A 430 -41.18 -12.24 -43.19
CA VAL A 430 -41.88 -11.12 -42.55
C VAL A 430 -42.40 -10.15 -43.61
N ILE A 431 -41.60 -9.84 -44.63
CA ILE A 431 -42.00 -8.98 -45.75
C ILE A 431 -43.13 -9.64 -46.55
N GLU A 432 -43.03 -10.93 -46.89
CA GLU A 432 -44.10 -11.68 -47.57
C GLU A 432 -45.38 -11.73 -46.73
N ARG A 433 -45.27 -11.93 -45.42
CA ARG A 433 -46.42 -11.92 -44.50
C ARG A 433 -47.05 -10.52 -44.41
N ASP A 434 -46.25 -9.47 -44.35
CA ASP A 434 -46.73 -8.09 -44.34
C ASP A 434 -47.35 -7.69 -45.69
N MET A 435 -46.78 -8.16 -46.81
CA MET A 435 -47.32 -7.99 -48.15
C MET A 435 -48.67 -8.72 -48.30
N LEU A 436 -48.79 -9.95 -47.81
CA LEU A 436 -50.05 -10.70 -47.76
C LEU A 436 -51.10 -10.02 -46.86
N LEU A 437 -50.69 -9.40 -45.77
CA LEU A 437 -51.58 -8.58 -44.93
C LEU A 437 -52.01 -7.29 -45.63
N ARG A 438 -51.17 -6.70 -46.49
CA ARG A 438 -51.52 -5.56 -47.35
C ARG A 438 -52.50 -5.98 -48.45
N TYR A 439 -52.26 -7.11 -49.12
CA TYR A 439 -53.22 -7.68 -50.09
C TYR A 439 -54.56 -8.07 -49.45
N ARG A 440 -54.55 -8.61 -48.21
CA ARG A 440 -55.78 -8.90 -47.45
C ARG A 440 -56.51 -7.63 -47.00
N ARG A 441 -55.79 -6.54 -46.71
CA ARG A 441 -56.38 -5.21 -46.41
C ARG A 441 -56.93 -4.51 -47.66
N GLN A 442 -56.37 -4.80 -48.83
CA GLN A 442 -56.81 -4.20 -50.11
C GLN A 442 -57.94 -5.00 -50.78
N GLY A 443 -58.12 -6.28 -50.42
CA GLY A 443 -59.17 -7.17 -50.91
C GLY A 443 -60.57 -6.95 -50.35
N SER A 444 -60.79 -5.99 -49.43
CA SER A 444 -62.15 -5.67 -48.93
C SER A 444 -62.88 -4.59 -49.73
N ILE A 445 -62.30 -4.09 -50.83
CA ILE A 445 -62.92 -3.08 -51.70
C ILE A 445 -62.85 -3.55 -53.15
N GLY A 446 -63.98 -4.02 -53.68
CA GLY A 446 -64.27 -3.98 -55.12
C GLY A 446 -64.07 -5.26 -55.93
N ARG A 447 -65.19 -5.93 -56.24
CA ARG A 447 -65.34 -6.98 -57.27
C ARG A 447 -65.06 -6.45 -58.69
N LYS A 448 -64.47 -7.27 -59.60
CA LYS A 448 -65.09 -7.80 -60.86
C LYS A 448 -64.08 -8.32 -61.93
N LYS A 449 -64.39 -9.52 -62.48
CA LYS A 449 -64.05 -10.15 -63.80
C LYS A 449 -62.59 -10.67 -63.99
N ALA A 450 -62.24 -11.96 -64.05
CA ALA A 450 -62.60 -13.13 -64.93
C ALA A 450 -61.97 -13.01 -66.35
N ILE A 451 -61.20 -13.92 -66.98
CA ILE A 451 -61.34 -15.38 -67.34
C ILE A 451 -59.97 -15.80 -68.01
N ARG A 452 -59.16 -16.79 -67.52
CA ARG A 452 -59.04 -18.25 -67.87
C ARG A 452 -57.87 -18.60 -68.87
N PRO A 453 -57.47 -19.89 -69.07
CA PRO A 453 -56.11 -20.38 -68.71
C PRO A 453 -55.43 -21.29 -69.78
N CYS A 454 -54.40 -22.06 -69.35
CA CYS A 454 -53.71 -23.25 -69.94
C CYS A 454 -52.31 -22.96 -70.52
N LYS A 455 -51.18 -23.46 -69.99
CA LYS A 455 -50.64 -24.85 -69.77
C LYS A 455 -49.52 -25.16 -70.82
N PRO A 456 -48.58 -26.08 -70.52
CA PRO A 456 -47.12 -25.80 -70.56
C PRO A 456 -46.34 -26.74 -71.53
N VAL A 457 -45.00 -26.78 -71.38
CA VAL A 457 -44.04 -27.85 -71.84
C VAL A 457 -43.54 -27.67 -73.29
N VAL A 458 -42.31 -27.94 -73.75
CA VAL A 458 -40.90 -28.08 -73.32
C VAL A 458 -40.09 -28.29 -74.63
N GLU A 459 -38.77 -28.07 -74.58
CA GLU A 459 -37.69 -28.61 -75.44
C GLU A 459 -37.40 -28.05 -76.86
N THR A 460 -36.20 -27.44 -76.93
CA THR A 460 -35.08 -27.66 -77.87
C THR A 460 -35.34 -27.71 -79.38
N PHE A 461 -34.69 -26.82 -80.14
CA PHE A 461 -33.58 -27.13 -81.08
C PHE A 461 -33.15 -25.89 -81.90
N PHE A 462 -31.83 -25.68 -81.97
CA PHE A 462 -30.99 -25.34 -83.14
C PHE A 462 -31.53 -24.63 -84.41
N GLY A 463 -30.75 -23.69 -84.96
CA GLY A 463 -30.78 -23.18 -86.35
C GLY A 463 -30.79 -21.64 -86.45
N TYR A 464 -29.70 -20.97 -86.87
CA TYR A 464 -29.44 -20.48 -88.25
C TYR A 464 -30.59 -19.64 -88.82
N ASP A 465 -30.44 -18.50 -89.48
CA ASP A 465 -29.30 -17.70 -89.95
C ASP A 465 -29.88 -16.34 -90.39
N GLU A 466 -28.99 -15.41 -90.64
CA GLU A 466 -29.11 -14.06 -91.18
C GLU A 466 -30.21 -13.79 -92.24
N GLU A 467 -30.74 -12.56 -92.22
CA GLU A 467 -30.48 -11.62 -93.32
C GLU A 467 -30.81 -10.17 -92.95
N ALA A 468 -29.96 -9.28 -93.48
CA ALA A 468 -30.18 -7.89 -93.83
C ALA A 468 -30.19 -6.81 -92.72
N SER A 469 -29.59 -5.63 -92.89
CA SER A 469 -28.75 -5.00 -93.93
C SER A 469 -28.56 -3.51 -93.52
N ILE A 470 -27.58 -2.83 -94.13
CA ILE A 470 -27.45 -1.36 -94.37
C ILE A 470 -26.92 -0.52 -93.18
N ASP A 471 -25.93 0.39 -93.30
CA ASP A 471 -25.08 0.89 -94.40
C ASP A 471 -23.89 1.67 -93.80
N SER A 472 -22.80 1.86 -94.58
CA SER A 472 -22.26 3.19 -94.98
C SER A 472 -20.74 3.17 -95.20
N ASP A 473 -20.28 3.36 -96.46
CA ASP A 473 -19.49 4.53 -96.90
C ASP A 473 -18.88 4.37 -98.31
N GLY A 474 -19.17 5.34 -99.19
CA GLY A 474 -18.17 6.14 -99.93
C GLY A 474 -17.44 5.59 -101.18
N SER A 475 -18.03 5.84 -102.37
CA SER A 475 -17.43 6.39 -103.63
C SER A 475 -16.00 5.96 -104.08
N SER A 476 -15.71 5.57 -105.34
CA SER A 476 -15.77 6.41 -106.57
C SER A 476 -15.37 5.67 -107.88
N ILE A 477 -16.23 5.73 -108.91
CA ILE A 477 -16.10 5.98 -110.38
C ILE A 477 -15.08 5.29 -111.36
N SER A 478 -15.68 4.79 -112.48
CA SER A 478 -15.25 4.75 -113.92
C SER A 478 -14.17 3.74 -114.39
N PHE A 479 -14.21 3.06 -115.55
CA PHE A 479 -14.82 3.26 -116.87
C PHE A 479 -15.23 1.92 -117.57
N HIS A 480 -16.14 2.02 -118.54
CA HIS A 480 -16.59 1.00 -119.50
C HIS A 480 -15.53 0.59 -120.54
N THR A 481 -15.55 -0.69 -121.00
CA THR A 481 -15.89 -1.08 -122.39
C THR A 481 -15.87 -2.62 -122.64
N ASP A 482 -17.02 -3.13 -123.08
CA ASP A 482 -17.32 -4.15 -124.11
C ASP A 482 -16.18 -4.96 -124.80
N ARG A 483 -16.27 -6.31 -124.81
CA ARG A 483 -16.73 -7.22 -125.91
C ARG A 483 -16.22 -8.67 -125.80
N THR A 484 -17.01 -9.58 -126.36
CA THR A 484 -17.01 -11.06 -126.32
C THR A 484 -16.09 -11.73 -127.40
N PRO A 485 -16.01 -13.09 -127.56
CA PRO A 485 -14.77 -13.91 -127.47
C PRO A 485 -14.35 -14.63 -128.79
N CYS A 486 -13.17 -15.29 -128.80
CA CYS A 486 -12.62 -16.36 -129.69
C CYS A 486 -11.08 -16.25 -129.61
N THR A 487 -10.20 -17.24 -129.47
CA THR A 487 -10.13 -18.68 -129.83
C THR A 487 -8.95 -19.31 -129.05
N PRO A 488 -8.89 -20.64 -128.92
CA PRO A 488 -7.98 -21.36 -128.02
C PRO A 488 -6.62 -21.63 -128.68
N ASP A 489 -5.55 -21.51 -127.91
CA ASP A 489 -4.30 -22.31 -127.98
C ASP A 489 -3.26 -21.67 -127.06
N ASP A 490 -3.09 -22.24 -125.85
CA ASP A 490 -1.82 -22.34 -125.07
C ASP A 490 -2.13 -22.85 -123.64
N ASP A 491 -2.66 -24.08 -123.55
CA ASP A 491 -3.43 -24.58 -122.41
C ASP A 491 -2.64 -25.53 -121.47
N LEU A 492 -1.39 -25.22 -121.14
CA LEU A 492 -0.60 -26.02 -120.18
C LEU A 492 0.16 -25.22 -119.11
N GLU A 493 0.45 -23.94 -119.35
CA GLU A 493 1.17 -23.10 -118.39
C GLU A 493 0.21 -22.31 -117.47
N GLU A 494 -0.95 -21.92 -118.00
CA GLU A 494 -1.97 -21.16 -117.27
C GLU A 494 -2.77 -22.02 -116.27
N GLY A 495 -2.90 -23.33 -116.53
CA GLY A 495 -3.50 -24.30 -115.59
C GLY A 495 -2.65 -24.53 -114.33
N MET A 496 -1.32 -24.57 -114.46
CA MET A 496 -0.40 -24.74 -113.33
C MET A 496 -0.33 -23.47 -112.46
N ILE A 497 -0.35 -22.29 -113.08
CA ILE A 497 -0.39 -21.01 -112.36
C ILE A 497 -1.77 -20.82 -111.69
N ARG A 498 -2.85 -21.30 -112.30
CA ARG A 498 -4.19 -21.28 -111.70
C ARG A 498 -4.30 -22.26 -110.53
N GLU A 499 -3.79 -23.48 -110.64
CA GLU A 499 -3.73 -24.44 -109.52
C GLU A 499 -2.86 -23.93 -108.38
N GLU A 500 -1.71 -23.30 -108.66
CA GLU A 500 -0.84 -22.75 -107.62
C GLU A 500 -1.49 -21.55 -106.91
N THR A 501 -2.21 -20.69 -107.65
CA THR A 501 -2.95 -19.58 -107.05
C THR A 501 -4.18 -20.06 -106.27
N GLU A 502 -4.89 -21.09 -106.74
CA GLU A 502 -5.98 -21.74 -106.01
C GLU A 502 -5.48 -22.42 -104.72
N MET A 503 -4.32 -23.08 -104.74
CA MET A 503 -3.71 -23.68 -103.55
C MET A 503 -3.25 -22.62 -102.54
N ARG A 504 -2.66 -21.52 -103.00
CA ARG A 504 -2.31 -20.38 -102.13
C ARG A 504 -3.55 -19.72 -101.53
N PHE A 505 -4.64 -19.61 -102.30
CA PHE A 505 -5.90 -19.08 -101.80
C PHE A 505 -6.54 -19.98 -100.73
N HIS A 506 -6.53 -21.30 -100.94
CA HIS A 506 -6.97 -22.26 -99.92
C HIS A 506 -6.11 -22.19 -98.65
N GLN A 507 -4.79 -22.08 -98.80
CA GLN A 507 -3.87 -21.97 -97.68
C GLN A 507 -4.06 -20.66 -96.90
N LEU A 508 -4.23 -19.54 -97.60
CA LEU A 508 -4.52 -18.24 -96.99
C LEU A 508 -5.88 -18.23 -96.28
N THR A 509 -6.88 -18.92 -96.83
CA THR A 509 -8.20 -19.06 -96.21
C THR A 509 -8.12 -19.90 -94.93
N MET A 510 -7.33 -20.97 -94.95
CA MET A 510 -7.07 -21.79 -93.77
C MET A 510 -6.32 -21.03 -92.68
N GLU A 511 -5.33 -20.21 -93.05
CA GLU A 511 -4.61 -19.34 -92.11
C GLU A 511 -5.49 -18.22 -91.57
N TYR A 512 -6.34 -17.62 -92.40
CA TYR A 512 -7.30 -16.61 -91.97
C TYR A 512 -8.31 -17.18 -90.95
N GLN A 513 -8.84 -18.39 -91.19
CA GLN A 513 -9.71 -19.07 -90.23
C GLN A 513 -8.97 -19.51 -88.96
N ALA A 514 -7.70 -19.88 -89.06
CA ALA A 514 -6.87 -20.17 -87.88
C ALA A 514 -6.61 -18.91 -87.06
N LEU A 515 -6.38 -17.77 -87.72
CA LEU A 515 -6.20 -16.47 -87.08
C LEU A 515 -7.49 -15.99 -86.43
N GLN A 516 -8.65 -16.15 -87.08
CA GLN A 516 -9.96 -15.84 -86.47
C GLN A 516 -10.23 -16.71 -85.24
N ARG A 517 -9.90 -18.00 -85.29
CA ARG A 517 -9.99 -18.89 -84.12
C ARG A 517 -9.02 -18.51 -83.00
N ALA A 518 -7.78 -18.14 -83.34
CA ALA A 518 -6.79 -17.66 -82.37
C ALA A 518 -7.21 -16.31 -81.76
N TYR A 519 -7.79 -15.41 -82.54
CA TYR A 519 -8.33 -14.14 -82.08
C TYR A 519 -9.54 -14.36 -81.17
N ALA A 520 -10.46 -15.28 -81.49
CA ALA A 520 -11.57 -15.65 -80.62
C ALA A 520 -11.10 -16.28 -79.30
N LEU A 521 -10.09 -17.15 -79.33
CA LEU A 521 -9.48 -17.73 -78.11
C LEU A 521 -8.74 -16.69 -77.27
N LEU A 522 -8.08 -15.72 -77.90
CA LEU A 522 -7.50 -14.58 -77.20
C LEU A 522 -8.59 -13.67 -76.62
N GLN A 523 -9.70 -13.47 -77.32
CA GLN A 523 -10.86 -12.73 -76.81
C GLN A 523 -11.53 -13.46 -75.64
N GLU A 524 -11.52 -14.79 -75.63
CA GLU A 524 -12.00 -15.63 -74.53
C GLU A 524 -11.02 -15.63 -73.34
N GLN A 525 -9.71 -15.60 -73.57
CA GLN A 525 -8.69 -15.44 -72.51
C GLN A 525 -8.58 -14.02 -71.95
N VAL A 526 -8.83 -12.99 -72.76
CA VAL A 526 -8.87 -11.57 -72.34
C VAL A 526 -10.28 -11.21 -71.81
N GLY A 527 -11.31 -11.98 -72.16
CA GLY A 527 -12.70 -11.85 -71.73
C GLY A 527 -13.08 -12.67 -70.49
N GLY A 528 -12.14 -13.42 -69.90
CA GLY A 528 -12.33 -14.13 -68.64
C GLY A 528 -12.18 -13.21 -67.43
N THR A 529 -13.26 -12.52 -67.05
CA THR A 529 -13.40 -11.79 -65.77
C THR A 529 -12.17 -10.98 -65.34
N PHE A 530 -11.86 -9.90 -66.04
CA PHE A 530 -11.27 -8.75 -65.37
C PHE A 530 -12.36 -8.21 -64.43
N ASP A 531 -12.49 -8.83 -63.25
CA ASP A 531 -13.36 -8.37 -62.19
C ASP A 531 -12.77 -7.05 -61.69
N ALA A 532 -13.10 -5.98 -62.40
CA ALA A 532 -12.64 -4.63 -62.11
C ALA A 532 -12.94 -4.27 -60.65
N GLU A 533 -13.95 -4.88 -60.03
CA GLU A 533 -14.27 -4.72 -58.62
C GLU A 533 -13.24 -5.41 -57.70
N LYS A 534 -12.77 -6.61 -58.06
CA LYS A 534 -11.64 -7.26 -57.35
C LYS A 534 -10.34 -6.49 -57.54
N GLU A 535 -10.03 -6.01 -58.73
CA GLU A 535 -8.80 -5.26 -58.95
C GLU A 535 -8.81 -3.91 -58.25
N VAL A 536 -9.96 -3.22 -58.23
CA VAL A 536 -10.16 -2.01 -57.42
C VAL A 536 -10.02 -2.32 -55.93
N LYS A 537 -10.60 -3.42 -55.42
CA LYS A 537 -10.43 -3.83 -54.01
C LYS A 537 -8.97 -4.16 -53.69
N THR A 538 -8.26 -4.83 -54.59
CA THR A 538 -6.84 -5.16 -54.39
C THR A 538 -5.99 -3.89 -54.40
N ARG A 539 -6.31 -2.94 -55.28
CA ARG A 539 -5.64 -1.64 -55.35
C ARG A 539 -5.95 -0.78 -54.12
N GLU A 540 -7.19 -0.74 -53.66
CA GLU A 540 -7.61 -0.04 -52.43
C GLU A 540 -6.93 -0.64 -51.19
N GLN A 541 -6.80 -1.96 -51.13
CA GLN A 541 -6.14 -2.66 -50.04
C GLN A 541 -4.63 -2.39 -50.02
N LEU A 542 -3.96 -2.45 -51.18
CA LEU A 542 -2.55 -2.05 -51.29
C LEU A 542 -2.36 -0.56 -50.97
N GLN A 543 -3.31 0.30 -51.33
CA GLN A 543 -3.26 1.73 -51.01
C GLN A 543 -3.45 1.99 -49.50
N ALA A 544 -4.30 1.22 -48.82
CA ALA A 544 -4.45 1.25 -47.37
C ALA A 544 -3.19 0.76 -46.65
N GLU A 545 -2.57 -0.33 -47.12
CA GLU A 545 -1.30 -0.84 -46.58
C GLU A 545 -0.16 0.17 -46.76
N LEU A 546 -0.08 0.84 -47.91
CA LEU A 546 0.92 1.86 -48.19
C LEU A 546 0.79 3.05 -47.22
N ILE A 547 -0.43 3.52 -46.95
CA ILE A 547 -0.71 4.58 -45.96
C ILE A 547 -0.30 4.12 -44.54
N LEU A 548 -0.57 2.85 -44.20
CA LEU A 548 -0.22 2.28 -42.89
C LEU A 548 1.30 2.22 -42.70
N TYR A 549 2.05 1.78 -43.72
CA TYR A 549 3.50 1.78 -43.71
C TYR A 549 4.09 3.19 -43.69
N GLN A 550 3.52 4.14 -44.42
CA GLN A 550 3.93 5.54 -44.35
C GLN A 550 3.73 6.15 -42.96
N THR A 551 2.60 5.87 -42.32
CA THR A 551 2.33 6.30 -40.94
C THR A 551 3.34 5.68 -39.98
N ARG A 552 3.64 4.38 -40.16
CA ARG A 552 4.64 3.69 -39.35
C ARG A 552 6.05 4.25 -39.54
N ILE A 553 6.42 4.62 -40.76
CA ILE A 553 7.70 5.28 -41.07
C ILE A 553 7.75 6.65 -40.39
N GLN A 554 6.69 7.47 -40.51
CA GLN A 554 6.62 8.78 -39.85
C GLN A 554 6.69 8.68 -38.32
N ASP A 555 6.04 7.68 -37.72
CA ASP A 555 6.14 7.44 -36.27
C ASP A 555 7.57 7.07 -35.87
N LEU A 556 8.24 6.22 -36.65
CA LEU A 556 9.63 5.84 -36.40
C LEU A 556 10.60 7.01 -36.61
N GLU A 557 10.38 7.84 -37.62
CA GLU A 557 11.13 9.07 -37.86
C GLU A 557 10.91 10.11 -36.74
N CYS A 558 9.69 10.22 -36.20
CA CYS A 558 9.38 11.03 -35.02
C CYS A 558 10.12 10.53 -33.78
N VAL A 559 10.16 9.21 -33.56
CA VAL A 559 10.89 8.62 -32.41
C VAL A 559 12.39 8.82 -32.57
N LEU A 560 12.95 8.61 -33.77
CA LEU A 560 14.38 8.82 -34.04
C LEU A 560 14.81 10.28 -33.91
N SER A 561 13.98 11.23 -34.35
CA SER A 561 14.26 12.67 -34.20
C SER A 561 14.18 13.15 -32.75
N GLN A 562 13.29 12.57 -31.94
CA GLN A 562 13.21 12.85 -30.49
C GLN A 562 14.39 12.24 -29.72
N GLN A 563 14.92 11.09 -30.17
CA GLN A 563 16.05 10.40 -29.53
C GLN A 563 17.37 11.21 -29.58
N GLY A 564 17.47 12.20 -30.47
CA GLY A 564 18.63 13.09 -30.61
C GLY A 564 18.57 14.43 -29.85
N GLN A 565 17.47 14.73 -29.13
CA GLN A 565 17.22 16.05 -28.54
C GLN A 565 16.93 16.03 -27.03
N ASP A 566 17.26 14.95 -26.32
CA ASP A 566 17.02 14.86 -24.88
C ASP A 566 18.01 15.71 -24.06
N MET A 567 17.81 17.03 -24.09
CA MET A 567 18.56 18.02 -23.31
C MET A 567 18.49 17.71 -21.80
N LYS A 568 17.40 17.08 -21.34
CA LYS A 568 17.27 16.65 -19.94
C LYS A 568 18.26 15.54 -19.61
N TRP A 569 18.46 14.58 -20.51
CA TRP A 569 19.48 13.54 -20.29
C TRP A 569 20.89 14.12 -20.22
N ILE A 570 21.21 15.12 -21.04
CA ILE A 570 22.52 15.80 -21.00
C ILE A 570 22.69 16.57 -19.68
N GLU A 571 21.65 17.30 -19.25
CA GLU A 571 21.63 18.04 -17.98
C GLU A 571 21.70 17.11 -16.77
N GLU A 572 20.95 16.01 -16.76
CA GLU A 572 20.97 14.98 -15.71
C GLU A 572 22.31 14.26 -15.66
N LYS A 573 22.89 13.92 -16.82
CA LYS A 573 24.24 13.36 -16.89
C LYS A 573 25.28 14.32 -16.33
N GLN A 574 25.21 15.62 -16.66
CA GLN A 574 26.12 16.63 -16.11
C GLN A 574 25.92 16.83 -14.60
N ALA A 575 24.68 16.85 -14.11
CA ALA A 575 24.37 16.92 -12.69
C ALA A 575 24.86 15.68 -11.92
N LEU A 576 24.74 14.50 -12.52
CA LEU A 576 25.30 13.26 -11.97
C LEU A 576 26.83 13.32 -11.90
N TYR A 577 27.50 13.86 -12.91
CA TYR A 577 28.95 14.07 -12.84
C TYR A 577 29.36 15.02 -11.71
N GLN A 578 28.65 16.13 -11.53
CA GLN A 578 28.90 17.07 -10.43
C GLN A 578 28.69 16.41 -9.07
N ARG A 579 27.58 15.68 -8.91
CA ARG A 579 27.26 14.99 -7.66
C ARG A 579 28.25 13.87 -7.36
N ASN A 580 28.74 13.17 -8.38
CA ASN A 580 29.76 12.13 -8.21
C ASN A 580 31.11 12.76 -7.80
N GLN A 581 31.45 13.93 -8.34
CA GLN A 581 32.63 14.68 -7.93
C GLN A 581 32.56 15.11 -6.45
N GLU A 582 31.40 15.64 -6.01
CA GLU A 582 31.16 15.98 -4.60
C GLU A 582 31.28 14.76 -3.67
N LEU A 583 30.78 13.60 -4.11
CA LEU A 583 30.89 12.36 -3.35
C LEU A 583 32.34 11.87 -3.26
N ILE A 584 33.11 11.97 -4.34
CA ILE A 584 34.55 11.65 -4.33
C ILE A 584 35.31 12.56 -3.36
N GLU A 585 35.00 13.85 -3.35
CA GLU A 585 35.61 14.80 -2.41
C GLU A 585 35.22 14.51 -0.96
N LYS A 586 33.96 14.12 -0.72
CA LYS A 586 33.50 13.72 0.61
C LYS A 586 34.14 12.42 1.09
N ILE A 587 34.35 11.44 0.20
CA ILE A 587 35.08 10.21 0.51
C ILE A 587 36.51 10.55 0.90
N LYS A 588 37.21 11.37 0.11
CA LYS A 588 38.57 11.83 0.45
C LYS A 588 38.64 12.52 1.81
N HIS A 589 37.66 13.37 2.12
CA HIS A 589 37.58 14.02 3.42
C HIS A 589 37.37 13.01 4.57
N MET A 590 36.47 12.04 4.38
CA MET A 590 36.25 10.98 5.37
C MET A 590 37.49 10.09 5.55
N GLU A 591 38.23 9.78 4.49
CA GLU A 591 39.50 9.04 4.56
C GLU A 591 40.57 9.82 5.34
N THR A 592 40.63 11.14 5.18
CA THR A 592 41.53 11.98 5.98
C THR A 592 41.14 12.01 7.46
N GLU A 593 39.85 12.10 7.76
CA GLU A 593 39.35 12.05 9.14
C GLU A 593 39.54 10.66 9.77
N GLU A 594 39.36 9.59 9.01
CA GLU A 594 39.66 8.22 9.45
C GLU A 594 41.15 8.08 9.78
N SER A 595 42.03 8.62 8.93
CA SER A 595 43.47 8.60 9.16
C SER A 595 43.84 9.41 10.42
N ARG A 596 43.18 10.56 10.64
CA ARG A 596 43.34 11.36 11.86
C ARG A 596 42.91 10.59 13.11
N LEU A 597 41.74 9.97 13.09
CA LEU A 597 41.23 9.17 14.21
C LEU A 597 42.07 7.93 14.49
N LYS A 598 42.62 7.28 13.46
CA LYS A 598 43.56 6.17 13.64
C LYS A 598 44.82 6.61 14.36
N ASN A 599 45.36 7.78 14.04
CA ASN A 599 46.51 8.33 14.75
C ASN A 599 46.16 8.67 16.21
N GLU A 600 45.03 9.34 16.46
CA GLU A 600 44.56 9.64 17.82
C GLU A 600 44.32 8.36 18.65
N PHE A 601 43.80 7.30 18.03
CA PHE A 601 43.63 5.99 18.67
C PHE A 601 44.99 5.34 19.00
N GLN A 602 45.95 5.42 18.10
CA GLN A 602 47.30 4.91 18.35
C GLN A 602 47.98 5.70 19.48
N ASP A 603 47.87 7.03 19.49
CA ASP A 603 48.40 7.87 20.58
C ASP A 603 47.77 7.50 21.93
N ALA A 604 46.44 7.27 21.96
CA ALA A 604 45.74 6.84 23.18
C ALA A 604 46.18 5.43 23.62
N ARG A 605 46.45 4.53 22.68
CA ARG A 605 46.97 3.20 22.96
C ARG A 605 48.38 3.27 23.55
N ASP A 606 49.26 4.07 22.96
CA ASP A 606 50.63 4.25 23.44
C ASP A 606 50.64 4.89 24.84
N GLN A 607 49.74 5.84 25.11
CA GLN A 607 49.52 6.40 26.44
C GLN A 607 49.04 5.33 27.44
N ASN A 608 48.12 4.46 27.04
CA ASN A 608 47.63 3.39 27.90
C ASN A 608 48.73 2.37 28.20
N GLU A 609 49.53 1.98 27.21
CA GLU A 609 50.69 1.10 27.39
C GLU A 609 51.69 1.75 28.38
N LEU A 610 51.95 3.06 28.28
CA LEU A 610 52.79 3.78 29.24
C LEU A 610 52.22 3.78 30.67
N LEU A 611 50.91 3.94 30.80
CA LEU A 611 50.22 3.86 32.10
C LEU A 611 50.30 2.44 32.68
N GLU A 612 50.16 1.41 31.86
CA GLU A 612 50.34 0.02 32.27
C GLU A 612 51.77 -0.23 32.77
N PHE A 613 52.80 0.27 32.07
CA PHE A 613 54.17 0.20 32.55
C PHE A 613 54.35 0.94 33.89
N ARG A 614 53.71 2.09 34.05
CA ARG A 614 53.78 2.86 35.30
C ARG A 614 53.08 2.14 36.45
N ILE A 615 51.93 1.50 36.20
CA ILE A 615 51.22 0.68 37.18
C ILE A 615 52.08 -0.52 37.58
N LEU A 616 52.66 -1.24 36.62
CA LEU A 616 53.54 -2.37 36.89
C LEU A 616 54.77 -1.95 37.71
N GLU A 617 55.38 -0.80 37.42
CA GLU A 617 56.49 -0.26 38.21
C GLU A 617 56.07 0.07 39.65
N LEU A 618 54.87 0.63 39.83
CA LEU A 618 54.29 0.92 41.14
C LEU A 618 53.92 -0.36 41.90
N GLU A 619 53.39 -1.38 41.23
CA GLU A 619 53.07 -2.69 41.81
C GLU A 619 54.32 -3.42 42.26
N VAL A 620 55.43 -3.34 41.50
CA VAL A 620 56.73 -3.92 41.89
C VAL A 620 57.31 -3.19 43.10
N ARG A 621 57.13 -1.87 43.21
CA ARG A 621 57.52 -1.10 44.41
C ARG A 621 56.60 -1.31 45.61
N ALA A 622 55.34 -1.70 45.38
CA ALA A 622 54.31 -1.82 46.41
C ALA A 622 54.13 -3.25 46.96
N ARG A 623 55.00 -4.21 46.62
CA ARG A 623 55.02 -5.53 47.29
C ARG A 623 56.02 -5.56 48.47
N PRO A 624 55.55 -5.48 49.73
CA PRO A 624 56.18 -6.23 50.81
C PRO A 624 55.93 -7.73 50.58
N PHE A 625 56.94 -8.55 50.85
CA PHE A 625 56.85 -10.00 50.86
C PHE A 625 55.94 -10.43 52.02
N ASP A 626 54.74 -10.97 51.76
CA ASP A 626 53.82 -11.50 52.78
C ASP A 626 53.28 -12.90 52.40
N PRO A 627 53.44 -13.96 53.23
CA PRO A 627 53.25 -15.38 52.83
C PRO A 627 51.79 -15.87 52.77
N SER A 628 50.81 -14.97 52.67
CA SER A 628 49.41 -15.29 52.96
C SER A 628 48.58 -15.84 51.78
N GLN A 629 49.17 -16.02 50.59
CA GLN A 629 48.44 -16.43 49.37
C GLN A 629 48.27 -17.95 49.17
N GLN A 630 48.70 -18.82 50.10
CA GLN A 630 48.47 -20.28 49.97
C GLN A 630 47.13 -20.79 50.55
N LEU A 631 46.34 -19.95 51.24
CA LEU A 631 45.14 -20.43 51.96
C LEU A 631 43.80 -20.19 51.25
N LEU A 632 43.74 -19.46 50.14
CA LEU A 632 42.45 -19.14 49.49
C LEU A 632 42.03 -20.08 48.35
N SER A 633 42.90 -20.97 47.88
CA SER A 633 42.61 -21.87 46.74
C SER A 633 42.07 -23.24 47.13
N ARG A 634 41.59 -23.43 48.38
CA ARG A 634 41.04 -24.71 48.86
C ARG A 634 39.80 -24.52 49.73
N ALA A 635 38.82 -23.77 49.24
CA ALA A 635 37.47 -23.79 49.79
C ALA A 635 36.65 -24.88 49.06
N PRO A 636 36.14 -25.91 49.76
CA PRO A 636 35.31 -26.94 49.15
C PRO A 636 33.89 -26.41 48.82
N PRO A 637 33.17 -27.05 47.89
CA PRO A 637 31.82 -26.61 47.49
C PRO A 637 30.84 -26.58 48.68
N PRO A 638 29.83 -25.69 48.67
CA PRO A 638 28.91 -25.50 49.80
C PRO A 638 28.17 -26.77 50.28
N SER A 639 28.00 -27.77 49.41
CA SER A 639 27.48 -29.10 49.76
C SER A 639 28.37 -29.89 50.74
N SER A 640 29.67 -29.63 50.75
CA SER A 640 30.64 -30.24 51.66
C SER A 640 30.63 -29.58 53.04
N ILE A 641 30.29 -28.29 53.11
CA ILE A 641 30.18 -27.53 54.38
C ILE A 641 28.97 -28.00 55.18
N LEU A 642 27.84 -28.27 54.53
CA LEU A 642 26.64 -28.82 55.18
C LEU A 642 26.83 -30.24 55.69
N SER A 643 27.53 -31.11 54.94
CA SER A 643 27.85 -32.46 55.40
C SER A 643 28.82 -32.45 56.59
N ASN A 644 29.83 -31.56 56.56
CA ASN A 644 30.79 -31.41 57.66
C ASN A 644 30.14 -30.84 58.93
N LEU A 645 29.20 -29.91 58.82
CA LEU A 645 28.41 -29.40 59.95
C LEU A 645 27.43 -30.44 60.52
N TYR A 646 26.86 -31.29 59.66
CA TYR A 646 26.01 -32.42 60.08
C TYR A 646 26.80 -33.48 60.86
N GLN A 647 28.04 -33.74 60.45
CA GLN A 647 28.97 -34.62 61.16
C GLN A 647 29.39 -34.00 62.50
N PHE A 648 29.70 -32.70 62.53
CA PHE A 648 30.11 -31.97 63.74
C PHE A 648 29.00 -31.83 64.79
N SER A 649 27.73 -31.80 64.36
CA SER A 649 26.55 -31.73 65.23
C SER A 649 26.24 -33.02 65.98
N LEU A 650 26.75 -34.18 65.52
CA LEU A 650 26.46 -35.49 66.14
C LEU A 650 27.47 -35.89 67.22
N ASP A 651 28.63 -35.21 67.30
CA ASP A 651 29.76 -35.65 68.10
C ASP A 651 30.01 -34.84 69.40
N LEU A 652 29.15 -33.88 69.76
CA LEU A 652 29.31 -33.07 70.98
C LEU A 652 28.00 -32.93 71.78
N ASN A 653 28.09 -33.15 73.10
CA ASN A 653 27.03 -32.85 74.08
C ASN A 653 26.87 -31.32 74.21
N LEU A 654 26.22 -30.71 73.23
CA LEU A 654 25.92 -29.28 73.19
C LEU A 654 24.85 -28.91 74.22
N SER A 655 25.03 -27.78 74.90
CA SER A 655 24.03 -27.20 75.80
C SER A 655 22.77 -26.75 75.03
N ASN A 656 21.62 -26.61 75.71
CA ASN A 656 20.36 -26.24 75.05
C ASN A 656 20.46 -24.93 74.26
N GLU A 657 21.26 -23.95 74.70
CA GLU A 657 21.46 -22.69 73.97
C GLU A 657 22.25 -22.89 72.67
N GLU A 658 23.28 -23.73 72.69
CA GLU A 658 24.09 -24.05 71.51
C GLU A 658 23.29 -24.85 70.48
N GLN A 659 22.37 -25.71 70.93
CA GLN A 659 21.43 -26.42 70.05
C GLN A 659 20.49 -25.45 69.33
N VAL A 660 19.98 -24.43 70.03
CA VAL A 660 19.11 -23.40 69.41
C VAL A 660 19.87 -22.60 68.36
N VAL A 661 21.12 -22.20 68.64
CA VAL A 661 21.98 -21.48 67.68
C VAL A 661 22.28 -22.35 66.45
N ALA A 662 22.58 -23.63 66.64
CA ALA A 662 22.83 -24.57 65.55
C ALA A 662 21.58 -24.78 64.66
N ILE A 663 20.39 -24.88 65.26
CA ILE A 663 19.11 -24.98 64.53
C ILE A 663 18.84 -23.69 63.75
N HIS A 664 19.10 -22.52 64.34
CA HIS A 664 18.89 -21.24 63.68
C HIS A 664 19.84 -21.07 62.49
N ALA A 665 21.13 -21.35 62.67
CA ALA A 665 22.13 -21.33 61.60
C ALA A 665 21.78 -22.30 60.46
N ARG A 666 21.33 -23.51 60.80
CA ARG A 666 20.87 -24.50 59.82
C ARG A 666 19.66 -24.00 59.02
N THR A 667 18.72 -23.33 59.67
CA THR A 667 17.53 -22.76 59.02
C THR A 667 17.93 -21.65 58.04
N VAL A 668 18.82 -20.74 58.46
CA VAL A 668 19.35 -19.66 57.62
C VAL A 668 20.09 -20.22 56.41
N LEU A 669 20.95 -21.23 56.59
CA LEU A 669 21.67 -21.88 55.48
C LEU A 669 20.72 -22.59 54.51
N THR A 670 19.70 -23.27 55.01
CA THR A 670 18.68 -23.93 54.17
C THR A 670 17.88 -22.91 53.35
N LEU A 671 17.56 -21.75 53.93
CA LEU A 671 16.89 -20.67 53.21
C LEU A 671 17.83 -20.04 52.15
N ALA A 672 19.10 -19.84 52.47
CA ALA A 672 20.10 -19.35 51.51
C ALA A 672 20.25 -20.30 50.31
N GLU A 673 20.32 -21.61 50.54
CA GLU A 673 20.34 -22.60 49.44
C GLU A 673 19.09 -22.53 48.57
N ARG A 674 17.90 -22.39 49.17
CA ARG A 674 16.63 -22.26 48.42
C ARG A 674 16.60 -20.99 47.57
N VAL A 675 17.11 -19.87 48.08
CA VAL A 675 17.20 -18.60 47.33
C VAL A 675 18.19 -18.71 46.16
N VAL A 676 19.34 -19.36 46.37
CA VAL A 676 20.33 -19.58 45.30
C VAL A 676 19.77 -20.51 44.22
N ILE A 677 19.11 -21.61 44.60
CA ILE A 677 18.46 -22.54 43.66
C ILE A 677 17.35 -21.84 42.89
N PHE A 678 16.53 -21.03 43.56
CA PHE A 678 15.46 -20.26 42.92
C PHE A 678 16.03 -19.23 41.93
N SER A 679 17.07 -18.48 42.32
CA SER A 679 17.74 -17.53 41.40
C SER A 679 18.38 -18.23 40.21
N THR A 680 19.12 -19.33 40.42
CA THR A 680 19.78 -20.05 39.31
C THR A 680 18.78 -20.72 38.38
N THR A 681 17.67 -21.27 38.87
CA THR A 681 16.62 -21.82 38.00
C THR A 681 15.86 -20.75 37.23
N TYR A 682 15.63 -19.57 37.81
CA TYR A 682 14.97 -18.46 37.11
C TYR A 682 15.86 -17.87 36.01
N ILE A 683 17.14 -17.62 36.31
CA ILE A 683 18.15 -17.17 35.34
C ILE A 683 18.33 -18.21 34.23
N SER A 684 18.39 -19.50 34.58
CA SER A 684 18.50 -20.59 33.59
C SER A 684 17.29 -20.65 32.65
N LYS A 685 16.07 -20.44 33.15
CA LYS A 685 14.85 -20.38 32.31
C LYS A 685 14.83 -19.16 31.39
N GLY A 686 15.25 -17.99 31.88
CA GLY A 686 15.41 -16.78 31.06
C GLY A 686 16.44 -16.96 29.95
N CYS A 687 17.63 -17.48 30.29
CA CYS A 687 18.66 -17.81 29.32
C CYS A 687 18.22 -18.88 28.31
N PHE A 688 17.46 -19.89 28.73
CA PHE A 688 16.92 -20.92 27.83
C PHE A 688 15.92 -20.34 26.84
N LYS A 689 15.05 -19.42 27.27
CA LYS A 689 14.08 -18.73 26.41
C LYS A 689 14.78 -17.84 25.37
N ILE A 690 15.84 -17.12 25.79
CA ILE A 690 16.70 -16.33 24.89
C ILE A 690 17.42 -17.23 23.87
N PHE A 691 17.97 -18.36 24.33
CA PHE A 691 18.64 -19.33 23.47
C PHE A 691 17.71 -19.91 22.39
N VAL A 692 16.46 -20.24 22.74
CA VAL A 692 15.47 -20.75 21.78
C VAL A 692 15.09 -19.68 20.75
N CYS A 693 14.90 -18.42 21.16
CA CYS A 693 14.62 -17.31 20.24
C CYS A 693 15.79 -17.01 19.28
N LEU A 694 17.02 -17.07 19.80
CA LEU A 694 18.24 -16.94 18.98
C LEU A 694 18.36 -18.09 17.98
N ASN A 695 18.09 -19.32 18.39
CA ASN A 695 18.14 -20.48 17.50
C ASN A 695 17.08 -20.42 16.39
N ALA A 696 15.85 -20.00 16.72
CA ALA A 696 14.81 -19.79 15.73
C ALA A 696 15.20 -18.70 14.72
N SER A 697 15.79 -17.60 15.20
CA SER A 697 16.28 -16.51 14.34
C SER A 697 17.46 -16.94 13.45
N LEU A 698 18.38 -17.74 14.00
CA LEU A 698 19.51 -18.31 13.27
C LEU A 698 19.03 -19.27 12.17
N HIS A 699 18.02 -20.09 12.45
CA HIS A 699 17.43 -21.01 11.47
C HIS A 699 16.76 -20.26 10.31
N VAL A 700 16.03 -19.18 10.59
CA VAL A 700 15.44 -18.32 9.56
C VAL A 700 16.53 -17.63 8.73
N PHE A 701 17.58 -17.12 9.40
CA PHE A 701 18.73 -16.51 8.71
C PHE A 701 19.46 -17.51 7.81
N SER A 702 19.68 -18.74 8.27
CA SER A 702 20.30 -19.81 7.47
C SER A 702 19.47 -20.15 6.24
N LYS A 703 18.14 -20.16 6.37
CA LYS A 703 17.23 -20.43 5.25
C LYS A 703 17.23 -19.29 4.23
N GLN A 704 17.23 -18.03 4.70
CA GLN A 704 17.37 -16.85 3.84
C GLN A 704 18.73 -16.82 3.13
N LYS A 705 19.81 -17.22 3.80
CA LYS A 705 21.14 -17.38 3.19
C LYS A 705 21.12 -18.42 2.07
N GLY A 706 20.51 -19.58 2.31
CA GLY A 706 20.38 -20.64 1.29
C GLY A 706 19.64 -20.16 0.03
N TYR A 707 18.54 -19.43 0.20
CA TYR A 707 17.83 -18.85 -0.95
C TYR A 707 18.68 -17.83 -1.72
N LEU A 708 19.51 -17.04 -1.02
CA LEU A 708 20.41 -16.09 -1.68
C LEU A 708 21.53 -16.80 -2.46
N ASP A 709 22.04 -17.92 -1.94
CA ASP A 709 23.08 -18.71 -2.59
C ASP A 709 22.52 -19.39 -3.87
N GLU A 710 21.32 -19.99 -3.80
CA GLU A 710 20.62 -20.58 -4.96
C GLU A 710 20.34 -19.54 -6.06
N GLU A 711 19.88 -18.36 -5.64
CA GLU A 711 19.54 -17.24 -6.52
C GLU A 711 20.79 -16.55 -7.12
N LEU A 712 21.94 -16.65 -6.46
CA LEU A 712 23.24 -16.28 -7.01
C LEU A 712 23.71 -17.28 -8.08
N ASP A 713 23.56 -18.57 -7.83
CA ASP A 713 23.97 -19.60 -8.78
C ASP A 713 23.07 -19.61 -10.02
N TYR A 714 21.76 -19.38 -9.87
CA TYR A 714 20.86 -19.18 -11.01
C TYR A 714 21.28 -17.97 -11.86
N ARG A 715 21.67 -16.85 -11.23
CA ARG A 715 22.16 -15.67 -11.98
C ARG A 715 23.48 -15.94 -12.69
N LYS A 716 24.43 -16.64 -12.06
CA LYS A 716 25.67 -17.05 -12.74
C LYS A 716 25.38 -17.93 -13.95
N GLN A 717 24.43 -18.86 -13.83
CA GLN A 717 24.03 -19.74 -14.93
C GLN A 717 23.33 -18.96 -16.06
N SER A 718 22.43 -18.04 -15.73
CA SER A 718 21.77 -17.16 -16.69
C SER A 718 22.76 -16.27 -17.43
N MET A 719 23.72 -15.68 -16.71
CA MET A 719 24.82 -14.90 -17.30
C MET A 719 25.69 -15.75 -18.24
N ALA A 720 26.06 -16.96 -17.83
CA ALA A 720 26.81 -17.87 -18.67
C ALA A 720 26.03 -18.26 -19.94
N GLN A 721 24.71 -18.45 -19.83
CA GLN A 721 23.83 -18.74 -20.96
C GLN A 721 23.68 -17.53 -21.90
N ALA A 722 23.55 -16.32 -21.36
CA ALA A 722 23.50 -15.10 -22.15
C ALA A 722 24.82 -14.86 -22.91
N HIS A 723 25.97 -15.01 -22.23
CA HIS A 723 27.28 -14.93 -22.89
C HIS A 723 27.45 -16.00 -23.98
N LYS A 724 27.01 -17.23 -23.72
CA LYS A 724 27.01 -18.29 -24.74
C LYS A 724 26.16 -17.91 -25.94
N ARG A 725 24.96 -17.34 -25.72
CA ARG A 725 24.06 -16.93 -26.80
C ARG A 725 24.63 -15.77 -27.62
N ILE A 726 25.31 -14.82 -26.97
CA ILE A 726 26.02 -13.74 -27.65
C ILE A 726 27.10 -14.32 -28.57
N LEU A 727 27.93 -15.23 -28.07
CA LEU A 727 28.97 -15.88 -28.88
C LEU A 727 28.39 -16.69 -30.06
N GLU A 728 27.28 -17.39 -29.86
CA GLU A 728 26.56 -18.09 -30.94
C GLU A 728 26.02 -17.13 -32.01
N LEU A 729 25.45 -15.99 -31.59
CA LEU A 729 24.96 -14.96 -32.51
C LEU A 729 26.10 -14.27 -33.26
N GLU A 730 27.24 -14.02 -32.59
CA GLU A 730 28.44 -13.49 -33.22
C GLU A 730 29.01 -14.47 -34.26
N ALA A 731 29.03 -15.78 -33.97
CA ALA A 731 29.44 -16.80 -34.92
C ALA A 731 28.49 -16.87 -36.13
N MET A 732 27.17 -16.89 -35.92
CA MET A 732 26.20 -16.90 -37.02
C MET A 732 26.25 -15.63 -37.88
N LEU A 733 26.51 -14.47 -37.27
CA LEU A 733 26.74 -13.22 -38.01
C LEU A 733 28.02 -13.28 -38.84
N PHE A 734 29.08 -13.88 -38.31
CA PHE A 734 30.32 -14.07 -39.04
C PHE A 734 30.15 -15.01 -40.23
N ASP A 735 29.43 -16.12 -40.05
CA ASP A 735 29.12 -17.10 -41.11
C ASP A 735 28.22 -16.51 -42.20
N THR A 736 27.20 -15.72 -41.82
CA THR A 736 26.31 -15.04 -42.78
C THR A 736 27.02 -13.92 -43.56
N LEU A 737 27.98 -13.24 -42.95
CA LEU A 737 28.86 -12.29 -43.65
C LEU A 737 29.85 -13.00 -44.59
N GLN A 738 30.21 -14.25 -44.33
CA GLN A 738 31.09 -15.08 -45.17
C GLN A 738 30.39 -15.75 -46.35
N GLN A 739 29.07 -15.91 -46.32
CA GLN A 739 28.30 -16.43 -47.46
C GLN A 739 28.31 -15.43 -48.63
N ASP A 740 28.30 -15.94 -49.88
CA ASP A 740 28.45 -15.17 -51.13
C ASP A 740 27.50 -13.96 -51.27
N ALA A 741 26.33 -13.98 -50.63
CA ALA A 741 25.41 -12.84 -50.58
C ALA A 741 25.87 -11.73 -49.62
N GLY A 742 26.46 -12.09 -48.47
CA GLY A 742 27.07 -11.18 -47.52
C GLY A 742 28.35 -10.55 -48.07
N ALA A 743 29.17 -11.32 -48.79
CA ALA A 743 30.36 -10.83 -49.48
C ALA A 743 30.03 -9.87 -50.64
N LYS A 744 28.98 -10.16 -51.42
CA LYS A 744 28.47 -9.27 -52.49
C LYS A 744 27.79 -8.00 -51.96
N MET A 745 27.03 -8.09 -50.86
CA MET A 745 26.48 -6.88 -50.19
C MET A 745 27.58 -6.04 -49.53
N SER A 746 28.62 -6.70 -49.02
CA SER A 746 29.88 -6.03 -48.64
C SER A 746 30.36 -5.21 -49.84
N GLU A 747 30.67 -5.84 -50.99
CA GLU A 747 31.18 -5.13 -52.18
C GLU A 747 30.25 -4.04 -52.73
N MET A 748 28.94 -4.09 -52.47
CA MET A 748 27.98 -3.06 -52.90
C MET A 748 27.89 -1.84 -51.97
N LEU A 749 28.34 -1.96 -50.72
CA LEU A 749 28.37 -0.83 -49.77
C LEU A 749 29.69 -0.08 -49.93
N SER A 750 29.60 1.24 -50.10
CA SER A 750 30.78 2.11 -50.10
C SER A 750 31.53 2.02 -48.77
N ASP A 751 32.84 2.30 -48.77
CA ASP A 751 33.66 2.26 -47.54
C ASP A 751 33.08 3.14 -46.43
N ASP A 752 32.44 4.25 -46.80
CA ASP A 752 31.75 5.14 -45.85
C ASP A 752 30.52 4.49 -45.22
N GLU A 753 29.70 3.76 -45.98
CA GLU A 753 28.53 3.05 -45.45
C GLU A 753 28.92 1.89 -44.54
N ARG A 754 29.99 1.16 -44.90
CA ARG A 754 30.56 0.08 -44.07
C ARG A 754 31.10 0.61 -42.74
N GLU A 755 31.82 1.72 -42.79
CA GLU A 755 32.35 2.35 -41.60
C GLU A 755 31.23 2.93 -40.73
N THR A 756 30.18 3.47 -41.34
CA THR A 756 28.98 3.96 -40.64
C THR A 756 28.24 2.83 -39.93
N LEU A 757 28.05 1.68 -40.60
CA LEU A 757 27.47 0.49 -40.01
C LEU A 757 28.32 -0.07 -38.86
N ARG A 758 29.65 -0.10 -39.03
CA ARG A 758 30.60 -0.55 -37.99
C ARG A 758 30.52 0.34 -36.75
N ARG A 759 30.45 1.67 -36.92
CA ARG A 759 30.24 2.62 -35.82
C ARG A 759 28.87 2.45 -35.14
N ALA A 760 27.82 2.19 -35.92
CA ALA A 760 26.47 1.95 -35.39
C ALA A 760 26.41 0.66 -34.56
N VAL A 761 27.04 -0.42 -35.02
CA VAL A 761 27.16 -1.68 -34.27
C VAL A 761 27.97 -1.50 -32.99
N GLU A 762 29.09 -0.77 -33.03
CA GLU A 762 29.89 -0.43 -31.84
C GLU A 762 29.13 0.50 -30.87
N GLN A 763 28.29 1.42 -31.37
CA GLN A 763 27.40 2.21 -30.53
C GLN A 763 26.33 1.35 -29.88
N TRP A 764 25.72 0.42 -30.62
CA TRP A 764 24.73 -0.52 -30.07
C TRP A 764 25.35 -1.44 -29.02
N LYS A 765 26.53 -2.03 -29.29
CA LYS A 765 27.27 -2.84 -28.30
C LYS A 765 27.56 -2.04 -27.02
N ARG A 766 27.98 -0.78 -27.15
CA ARG A 766 28.17 0.11 -25.99
C ARG A 766 26.87 0.43 -25.26
N GLY A 767 25.78 0.61 -25.98
CA GLY A 767 24.44 0.83 -25.40
C GLY A 767 23.99 -0.37 -24.57
N VAL A 768 24.03 -1.57 -25.14
CA VAL A 768 23.65 -2.81 -24.44
C VAL A 768 24.54 -3.05 -23.20
N MET A 769 25.84 -2.81 -23.30
CA MET A 769 26.76 -2.94 -22.16
C MET A 769 26.50 -1.90 -21.05
N MET A 770 26.08 -0.68 -21.41
CA MET A 770 25.68 0.33 -20.43
C MET A 770 24.37 -0.05 -19.75
N GLU A 771 23.36 -0.50 -20.51
CA GLU A 771 22.07 -0.93 -19.95
C GLU A 771 22.21 -2.13 -18.99
N LEU A 772 23.10 -3.08 -19.32
CA LEU A 772 23.41 -4.20 -18.43
C LEU A 772 24.05 -3.73 -17.12
N ARG A 773 25.05 -2.84 -17.19
CA ARG A 773 25.70 -2.27 -15.99
C ARG A 773 24.76 -1.40 -15.16
N GLU A 774 23.84 -0.70 -15.80
CA GLU A 774 22.83 0.12 -15.13
C GLU A 774 21.80 -0.75 -14.42
N ARG A 775 21.34 -1.83 -15.05
CA ARG A 775 20.51 -2.85 -14.39
C ARG A 775 21.23 -3.51 -13.22
N ASP A 776 22.51 -3.83 -13.36
CA ASP A 776 23.31 -4.38 -12.25
C ASP A 776 23.43 -3.39 -11.10
N SER A 777 23.65 -2.11 -11.39
CA SER A 777 23.72 -1.04 -10.38
C SER A 777 22.37 -0.82 -9.69
N GLN A 778 21.26 -0.91 -10.43
CA GLN A 778 19.90 -0.85 -9.92
C GLN A 778 19.64 -1.99 -8.93
N ILE A 779 19.97 -3.22 -9.32
CA ILE A 779 19.81 -4.41 -8.47
C ILE A 779 20.68 -4.28 -7.20
N LEU A 780 21.89 -3.73 -7.31
CA LEU A 780 22.76 -3.53 -6.16
C LEU A 780 22.16 -2.52 -5.16
N ARG A 781 21.54 -1.44 -5.66
CA ARG A 781 20.82 -0.45 -4.83
C ARG A 781 19.63 -1.08 -4.12
N GLU A 782 18.77 -1.78 -4.85
CA GLU A 782 17.60 -2.47 -4.30
C GLU A 782 17.99 -3.49 -3.21
N ARG A 783 19.12 -4.18 -3.40
CA ARG A 783 19.68 -5.10 -2.40
C ARG A 783 20.23 -4.38 -1.17
N MET A 784 20.88 -3.24 -1.33
CA MET A 784 21.37 -2.43 -0.22
C MET A 784 20.20 -1.92 0.64
N ASP A 785 19.12 -1.49 0.00
CA ASP A 785 17.91 -1.00 0.68
C ASP A 785 17.21 -2.14 1.45
N MET A 786 17.10 -3.32 0.86
CA MET A 786 16.58 -4.52 1.54
C MET A 786 17.44 -4.92 2.75
N LEU A 787 18.76 -4.81 2.63
CA LEU A 787 19.70 -5.15 3.70
C LEU A 787 19.66 -4.12 4.83
N GLN A 788 19.55 -2.83 4.52
CA GLN A 788 19.31 -1.77 5.49
C GLN A 788 17.97 -1.96 6.21
N HIS A 789 16.90 -2.30 5.49
CA HIS A 789 15.60 -2.57 6.09
C HIS A 789 15.66 -3.79 7.03
N SER A 790 16.34 -4.86 6.63
CA SER A 790 16.58 -6.03 7.49
C SER A 790 17.42 -5.71 8.74
N GLN A 791 18.42 -4.84 8.62
CA GLN A 791 19.20 -4.35 9.76
C GLN A 791 18.36 -3.50 10.70
N GLN A 792 17.49 -2.63 10.18
CA GLN A 792 16.59 -1.79 10.97
C GLN A 792 15.55 -2.63 11.73
N VAL A 793 14.96 -3.64 11.07
CA VAL A 793 14.05 -4.60 11.72
C VAL A 793 14.76 -5.40 12.81
N ARG A 794 16.03 -5.79 12.60
CA ARG A 794 16.85 -6.41 13.65
C ARG A 794 17.11 -5.47 14.82
N GLY A 795 17.40 -4.20 14.56
CA GLY A 795 17.54 -3.16 15.60
C GLY A 795 16.27 -3.00 16.42
N TRP A 796 15.11 -2.89 15.77
CA TRP A 796 13.81 -2.77 16.45
C TRP A 796 13.44 -4.03 17.22
N SER A 797 13.77 -5.22 16.70
CA SER A 797 13.58 -6.47 17.43
C SER A 797 14.47 -6.56 18.66
N TRP A 798 15.68 -6.01 18.61
CA TRP A 798 16.60 -5.93 19.73
C TRP A 798 16.09 -4.95 20.79
N GLU A 799 15.72 -3.73 20.40
CA GLU A 799 15.14 -2.72 21.31
C GLU A 799 13.85 -3.24 21.96
N ARG A 800 13.02 -3.98 21.21
CA ARG A 800 11.81 -4.61 21.74
C ARG A 800 12.11 -5.72 22.74
N MET A 801 13.12 -6.55 22.49
CA MET A 801 13.57 -7.55 23.46
C MET A 801 14.16 -6.89 24.71
N GLU A 802 14.91 -5.79 24.56
CA GLU A 802 15.43 -5.02 25.69
C GLU A 802 14.30 -4.40 26.53
N LEU A 803 13.27 -3.85 25.88
CA LEU A 803 12.07 -3.33 26.55
C LEU A 803 11.30 -4.43 27.29
N VAL A 804 11.13 -5.60 26.69
CA VAL A 804 10.45 -6.74 27.34
C VAL A 804 11.26 -7.24 28.55
N LEU A 805 12.58 -7.33 28.44
CA LEU A 805 13.46 -7.67 29.57
C LEU A 805 13.38 -6.62 30.68
N ARG A 806 13.29 -5.34 30.32
CA ARG A 806 13.17 -4.24 31.29
C ARG A 806 11.81 -4.26 31.99
N MET A 807 10.72 -4.56 31.27
CA MET A 807 9.38 -4.72 31.84
C MET A 807 9.26 -5.97 32.72
N GLU A 808 9.84 -7.11 32.34
CA GLU A 808 9.84 -8.32 33.18
C GLU A 808 10.65 -8.08 34.48
N LEU A 809 11.73 -7.29 34.43
CA LEU A 809 12.47 -6.88 35.63
C LEU A 809 11.67 -5.91 36.53
N ASP A 810 10.89 -4.99 35.95
CA ASP A 810 10.07 -4.03 36.69
C ASP A 810 8.79 -4.67 37.30
N GLU A 811 8.15 -5.62 36.61
CA GLU A 811 6.97 -6.33 37.14
C GLU A 811 7.34 -7.26 38.32
N ASP A 812 8.49 -7.93 38.27
CA ASP A 812 8.99 -8.77 39.38
C ASP A 812 9.54 -7.95 40.56
N GLY A 813 9.91 -6.69 40.34
CA GLY A 813 10.27 -5.71 41.37
C GLY A 813 9.06 -5.14 42.11
N ALA A 814 7.92 -4.98 41.43
CA ALA A 814 6.68 -4.47 42.02
C ALA A 814 5.86 -5.54 42.78
N GLY A 815 6.02 -6.82 42.46
CA GLY A 815 5.23 -7.93 43.03
C GLY A 815 5.72 -8.50 44.37
N ARG A 816 6.91 -8.11 44.86
CA ARG A 816 7.42 -8.54 46.17
C ARG A 816 7.68 -7.32 47.04
N GLY A 817 6.63 -6.86 47.70
CA GLY A 817 6.78 -6.07 48.92
C GLY A 817 7.50 -6.94 49.96
N TRP A 818 8.79 -6.71 50.16
CA TRP A 818 9.52 -7.26 51.29
C TRP A 818 9.05 -6.52 52.53
N SER A 819 8.10 -7.11 53.28
CA SER A 819 7.89 -6.71 54.67
C SER A 819 9.04 -7.25 55.50
N TRP A 820 9.85 -6.35 56.04
CA TRP A 820 10.60 -6.58 57.27
C TRP A 820 9.86 -5.89 58.41
#